data_AF-A0A5C6FQE7-F1
#
_entry.id   AF-A0A5C6FQE7-F1
#
_cell.length_a   1.000
_cell.length_b   1.000
_cell.length_c   1.000
_cell.angle_alpha   90.00
_cell.angle_beta   90.00
_cell.angle_gamma   90.00
#
_symmetry.space_group_name_H-M   'P 1'
#
loop_
_entity.id
_entity.type
_entity.pdbx_description
1 polymer ?
#
loop_
_entity_poly.entity_id
_entity_poly.type
_entity_poly.pdbx_seq_one_letter_code
_entity_poly.pdbx_strand_id
1 'polypeptide(L)'
;MWTATKQYDRDAPTPKDHAMRLPSILFSVTCTAWMLVASAPTAVAVDILATAIPGSPFGVATVEIPLPVPVVGEPLPPLSVDEASGRVFYPIAEDTRVDTAVRPSDRPLPPQGRGRLLGRLGNLIREIASDEEPLQQTVARRVTFLFKGDGPLVITLADSRGSIGTYDIVPTPDPATHTAMLNQWWSVYTDAAKRQIDSADYPTYVEDYLVAMLAGRLNLPLPDWYLAEDDSEAALTDTLKLIGGATDVAQRIYREAAAGMRDTTGGMDQTLPAPPAWLPPDVPPGTDDVPTEPIADRVPPECFYIRYGSFANYLWFRDLSEEYGGDLSRMITLSGIQQLGSLQLEKQLHLQTNELSRMLGPTVIKDQALVGRDLFLGDGATMGVLFEPINTFLLRTSINQDRTSLAASDDAVTLTDVDIAGQKATLLRSADNQIRSFMVEYDGYIFVTNSETLARRFVEVGKSGDSLAQTPSFRFARQLMPLTRNDTIFAYFSPAMLQGLVAPDNMIELRRRMHAESDIALVHVARLAAAAEGSSARSIAQLTDAGYLPAGFSKRADGSSVFEIGDDIMDTKRGARGYFLPIADASVDKVTGEEARWYERIADDYSTRFRQLDPIMAGIQRTQLEDGSGNERLTAHVEIAPWSPEKYGTIAQQLGPPTNVAMDFAPDDIVAVQAHVASELLGPPTHLFVGIKDSIPPQPDDFDGLIATYRALKSLPAYLGAWPQPGALDRLPLGLGRGVPVSPGMSRLIGGVYRYTGGGFSVLSFYPDLLQASLPHMGAIEVDDRAQVRAHIGDLSESLLKHWVNDQLYQRAAVGSQSGANFLNLLSRQLRVAPEQATPSAELILGGPLQCPLGGRYEHSPTHHQWVSTRWGNRTAADTMPDDYVAPIMQWFRGADAKLTQYDDRVVVDAVVDVARQ
;
A
#
# COMPACT_ATOMS: atom_id res chain seq x y z
N MET A 1 13.85 -9.60 -59.42
CA MET A 1 13.71 -10.08 -60.81
C MET A 1 12.24 -9.99 -61.17
N TRP A 2 11.89 -9.00 -61.99
CA TRP A 2 10.81 -8.99 -63.01
C TRP A 2 9.37 -9.33 -62.57
N THR A 3 8.46 -8.33 -62.49
CA THR A 3 7.45 -7.94 -63.52
C THR A 3 6.43 -9.05 -63.82
N ALA A 4 5.11 -8.85 -63.90
CA ALA A 4 4.36 -7.90 -64.72
C ALA A 4 2.85 -8.13 -64.46
N THR A 5 2.03 -7.10 -64.24
CA THR A 5 1.25 -6.32 -65.24
C THR A 5 0.03 -7.06 -65.79
N LYS A 6 -1.18 -6.48 -65.62
CA LYS A 6 -1.90 -5.87 -66.76
C LYS A 6 -2.98 -4.88 -66.34
N GLN A 7 -2.96 -3.81 -67.11
CA GLN A 7 -3.61 -2.51 -67.04
C GLN A 7 -4.49 -2.36 -68.29
N TYR A 8 -5.33 -1.31 -68.29
CA TYR A 8 -5.96 -0.56 -69.40
C TYR A 8 -7.50 -0.62 -69.42
N ASP A 9 -8.25 0.43 -69.71
CA ASP A 9 -8.07 1.90 -69.73
C ASP A 9 -9.46 2.51 -70.03
N ARG A 10 -9.59 3.81 -69.74
CA ARG A 10 -10.45 4.90 -70.27
C ARG A 10 -11.60 4.56 -71.26
N ASP A 11 -12.78 5.18 -71.15
CA ASP A 11 -13.04 6.52 -71.73
C ASP A 11 -14.36 7.17 -71.21
N ALA A 12 -14.38 8.52 -71.18
CA ALA A 12 -15.53 9.43 -70.92
C ALA A 12 -16.41 9.64 -72.19
N PRO A 13 -17.40 10.57 -72.32
CA PRO A 13 -18.04 11.54 -71.39
C PRO A 13 -19.61 11.63 -71.48
N THR A 14 -20.20 12.45 -70.60
CA THR A 14 -21.63 12.93 -70.50
C THR A 14 -22.15 13.68 -71.76
N PRO A 15 -23.48 13.86 -72.06
CA PRO A 15 -24.40 14.79 -71.34
C PRO A 15 -25.96 14.62 -71.46
N LYS A 16 -26.72 15.35 -70.59
CA LYS A 16 -28.06 16.04 -70.79
C LYS A 16 -29.30 15.20 -71.23
N ASP A 17 -30.59 15.50 -70.98
CA ASP A 17 -31.37 16.62 -70.42
C ASP A 17 -32.83 16.14 -70.14
N HIS A 18 -33.56 16.96 -69.36
CA HIS A 18 -34.97 17.03 -68.95
C HIS A 18 -36.16 16.48 -69.80
N ALA A 19 -37.25 16.05 -69.10
CA ALA A 19 -38.67 16.48 -69.22
C ALA A 19 -39.62 15.45 -68.53
N MET A 20 -40.34 15.74 -67.44
CA MET A 20 -41.62 16.47 -67.28
C MET A 20 -42.84 15.86 -68.00
N ARG A 21 -43.87 15.40 -67.24
CA ARG A 21 -45.34 15.54 -67.51
C ARG A 21 -46.25 14.88 -66.43
N LEU A 22 -47.05 15.71 -65.76
CA LEU A 22 -48.40 15.44 -65.19
C LEU A 22 -49.47 15.56 -66.33
N PRO A 23 -50.81 15.30 -66.21
CA PRO A 23 -51.68 15.41 -65.02
C PRO A 23 -52.94 14.47 -64.90
N SER A 24 -53.66 14.53 -63.74
CA SER A 24 -55.16 14.50 -63.50
C SER A 24 -56.07 13.37 -64.06
N ILE A 25 -57.20 12.86 -63.49
CA ILE A 25 -58.14 13.13 -62.36
C ILE A 25 -59.11 11.89 -62.31
N LEU A 26 -59.58 11.40 -61.13
CA LEU A 26 -61.02 11.13 -60.77
C LEU A 26 -61.18 10.32 -59.44
N PHE A 27 -61.82 10.97 -58.44
CA PHE A 27 -62.82 10.52 -57.42
C PHE A 27 -62.95 9.00 -57.09
N SER A 28 -63.02 8.49 -55.84
CA SER A 28 -63.76 8.95 -54.63
C SER A 28 -63.49 8.03 -53.41
N VAL A 29 -63.57 8.58 -52.18
CA VAL A 29 -63.96 7.93 -50.87
C VAL A 29 -63.03 6.80 -50.38
N THR A 30 -62.20 6.92 -49.33
CA THR A 30 -62.54 6.95 -47.88
C THR A 30 -61.24 7.00 -47.04
N CYS A 31 -61.33 7.51 -45.81
CA CYS A 31 -60.39 7.33 -44.67
C CYS A 31 -59.06 8.10 -44.65
N THR A 32 -59.12 9.28 -44.03
CA THR A 32 -58.03 10.02 -43.41
C THR A 32 -57.50 9.36 -42.13
N ALA A 33 -56.20 9.56 -41.89
CA ALA A 33 -55.51 9.63 -40.59
C ALA A 33 -54.85 8.36 -40.02
N TRP A 34 -53.72 7.92 -40.61
CA TRP A 34 -52.66 7.18 -39.90
C TRP A 34 -51.29 7.52 -40.52
N MET A 35 -50.54 8.47 -39.92
CA MET A 35 -49.06 8.56 -40.01
C MET A 35 -48.56 9.73 -39.14
N LEU A 36 -48.36 9.46 -37.85
CA LEU A 36 -47.38 10.10 -36.97
C LEU A 36 -47.46 9.38 -35.62
N VAL A 37 -46.79 8.22 -35.52
CA VAL A 37 -46.40 7.64 -34.23
C VAL A 37 -44.89 7.45 -34.33
N ALA A 38 -44.18 8.36 -33.67
CA ALA A 38 -42.80 8.14 -33.30
C ALA A 38 -42.75 6.90 -32.41
N SER A 39 -41.90 5.96 -32.78
CA SER A 39 -41.60 4.75 -32.03
C SER A 39 -40.92 5.12 -30.71
N ALA A 40 -41.69 5.18 -29.63
CA ALA A 40 -41.15 5.05 -28.29
C ALA A 40 -40.79 3.56 -28.07
N PRO A 41 -39.65 3.23 -27.44
CA PRO A 41 -39.37 1.86 -27.03
C PRO A 41 -40.36 1.51 -25.92
N THR A 42 -41.29 0.60 -26.20
CA THR A 42 -42.16 0.00 -25.19
C THR A 42 -41.31 -0.92 -24.31
N ALA A 43 -41.07 -0.50 -23.06
CA ALA A 43 -40.53 -1.36 -22.02
C ALA A 43 -41.44 -2.58 -21.84
N VAL A 44 -40.86 -3.78 -21.82
CA VAL A 44 -41.57 -4.98 -21.38
C VAL A 44 -41.87 -4.79 -19.89
N ALA A 45 -43.14 -4.78 -19.51
CA ALA A 45 -43.54 -4.66 -18.10
C ALA A 45 -43.07 -5.90 -17.34
N VAL A 46 -41.97 -5.76 -16.59
CA VAL A 46 -41.60 -6.69 -15.52
C VAL A 46 -42.40 -6.23 -14.29
N ASP A 47 -43.22 -7.11 -13.71
CA ASP A 47 -43.90 -6.84 -12.44
C ASP A 47 -42.84 -6.66 -11.36
N ILE A 48 -42.59 -5.40 -10.98
CA ILE A 48 -41.69 -5.05 -9.88
C ILE A 48 -42.46 -5.04 -8.56
N LEU A 49 -41.80 -5.48 -7.49
CA LEU A 49 -42.32 -5.35 -6.13
C LEU A 49 -41.65 -4.14 -5.49
N ALA A 50 -42.37 -3.01 -5.43
CA ALA A 50 -41.88 -1.78 -4.81
C ALA A 50 -42.68 -1.43 -3.56
N THR A 51 -41.98 -1.15 -2.46
CA THR A 51 -42.55 -0.64 -1.21
C THR A 51 -41.76 0.59 -0.80
N ALA A 52 -42.42 1.70 -0.48
CA ALA A 52 -41.78 2.89 0.07
C ALA A 52 -42.56 3.40 1.28
N ILE A 53 -41.85 3.67 2.36
CA ILE A 53 -42.45 4.10 3.62
C ILE A 53 -41.75 5.40 4.06
N PRO A 54 -42.47 6.53 4.17
CA PRO A 54 -41.87 7.80 4.55
C PRO A 54 -41.43 7.78 6.02
N GLY A 55 -40.41 8.56 6.35
CA GLY A 55 -39.86 8.70 7.70
C GLY A 55 -39.02 9.97 7.87
N SER A 56 -38.57 10.22 9.10
CA SER A 56 -37.72 11.37 9.43
C SER A 56 -36.48 10.86 10.20
N PRO A 57 -35.25 11.19 9.78
CA PRO A 57 -34.88 12.06 8.66
C PRO A 57 -35.08 11.44 7.27
N PHE A 58 -35.21 10.11 7.17
CA PHE A 58 -35.42 9.40 5.90
C PHE A 58 -36.58 8.39 5.97
N GLY A 59 -37.28 8.25 4.85
CA GLY A 59 -38.06 7.06 4.52
C GLY A 59 -37.17 5.94 3.98
N VAL A 60 -37.70 4.72 3.94
CA VAL A 60 -37.02 3.54 3.39
C VAL A 60 -37.85 2.99 2.24
N ALA A 61 -37.20 2.71 1.12
CA ALA A 61 -37.84 2.09 -0.03
C ALA A 61 -37.04 0.88 -0.50
N THR A 62 -37.78 -0.15 -0.92
CA THR A 62 -37.25 -1.39 -1.48
C THR A 62 -37.92 -1.65 -2.81
N VAL A 63 -37.12 -1.97 -3.81
CA VAL A 63 -37.58 -2.35 -5.14
C VAL A 63 -36.95 -3.68 -5.51
N GLU A 64 -37.77 -4.69 -5.73
CA GLU A 64 -37.36 -6.02 -6.11
C GLU A 64 -37.82 -6.32 -7.53
N ILE A 65 -36.88 -6.81 -8.34
CA ILE A 65 -37.05 -7.19 -9.73
C ILE A 65 -36.88 -8.71 -9.81
N PRO A 66 -37.98 -9.48 -9.87
CA PRO A 66 -37.89 -10.91 -10.15
C PRO A 66 -37.27 -11.15 -11.52
N LEU A 67 -36.32 -12.09 -11.60
CA LEU A 67 -35.71 -12.48 -12.86
C LEU A 67 -36.57 -13.55 -13.52
N PRO A 68 -37.08 -13.32 -14.74
CA PRO A 68 -37.88 -14.32 -15.45
C PRO A 68 -37.08 -15.57 -15.81
N VAL A 69 -35.75 -15.43 -15.92
CA VAL A 69 -34.80 -16.54 -16.08
C VAL A 69 -33.74 -16.37 -14.99
N PRO A 70 -33.66 -17.30 -14.01
CA PRO A 70 -32.62 -17.26 -13.00
C PRO A 70 -31.22 -17.35 -13.63
N VAL A 71 -30.29 -16.55 -13.11
CA VAL A 71 -28.90 -16.51 -13.60
C VAL A 71 -28.04 -17.37 -12.68
N VAL A 72 -27.32 -18.33 -13.25
CA VAL A 72 -26.48 -19.28 -12.51
C VAL A 72 -25.02 -18.87 -12.66
N GLY A 73 -24.27 -18.86 -11.55
CA GLY A 73 -22.81 -18.77 -11.54
C GLY A 73 -22.22 -17.36 -11.71
N GLU A 74 -22.68 -16.54 -12.66
CA GLU A 74 -22.12 -15.20 -12.85
C GLU A 74 -22.83 -14.12 -11.99
N PRO A 75 -22.09 -13.33 -11.19
CA PRO A 75 -22.67 -12.20 -10.46
C PRO A 75 -23.16 -11.14 -11.45
N LEU A 76 -24.41 -10.70 -11.27
CA LEU A 76 -24.95 -9.64 -12.10
C LEU A 76 -24.30 -8.29 -11.76
N PRO A 77 -24.23 -7.33 -12.70
CA PRO A 77 -23.80 -5.98 -12.37
C PRO A 77 -24.58 -5.44 -11.16
N PRO A 78 -23.98 -4.60 -10.29
CA PRO A 78 -24.74 -3.95 -9.25
C PRO A 78 -25.85 -3.08 -9.87
N LEU A 79 -27.04 -3.13 -9.29
CA LEU A 79 -28.12 -2.22 -9.65
C LEU A 79 -27.79 -0.80 -9.16
N SER A 80 -28.10 0.17 -10.00
CA SER A 80 -28.11 1.59 -9.66
C SER A 80 -29.55 2.10 -9.67
N VAL A 81 -29.82 3.05 -8.79
CA VAL A 81 -31.09 3.76 -8.70
C VAL A 81 -30.80 5.25 -8.77
N ASP A 82 -31.48 5.93 -9.67
CA ASP A 82 -31.47 7.38 -9.78
C ASP A 82 -32.90 7.92 -9.66
N GLU A 83 -33.07 9.16 -9.23
CA GLU A 83 -34.37 9.81 -9.07
C GLU A 83 -34.24 11.26 -9.50
N ALA A 84 -35.11 11.70 -10.41
CA ALA A 84 -34.94 12.97 -11.12
C ALA A 84 -34.91 14.23 -10.23
N SER A 85 -35.42 14.14 -8.99
CA SER A 85 -35.40 15.23 -8.01
C SER A 85 -34.33 15.07 -6.93
N GLY A 86 -33.45 14.07 -7.07
CA GLY A 86 -32.32 13.84 -6.18
C GLY A 86 -32.71 13.38 -4.78
N ARG A 87 -33.88 12.75 -4.58
CA ARG A 87 -34.38 12.38 -3.24
C ARG A 87 -33.93 11.01 -2.70
N VAL A 88 -33.11 10.25 -3.43
CA VAL A 88 -32.68 8.87 -3.09
C VAL A 88 -31.24 8.78 -2.57
N PHE A 89 -31.03 8.23 -1.37
CA PHE A 89 -29.74 8.22 -0.68
C PHE A 89 -29.34 6.81 -0.25
N TYR A 90 -28.04 6.59 -0.16
CA TYR A 90 -27.43 5.36 0.37
C TYR A 90 -28.02 4.05 -0.20
N PRO A 91 -28.09 3.93 -1.54
CA PRO A 91 -28.64 2.73 -2.14
C PRO A 91 -27.71 1.54 -1.92
N ILE A 92 -28.31 0.38 -1.65
CA ILE A 92 -27.63 -0.91 -1.62
C ILE A 92 -28.39 -1.89 -2.52
N ALA A 93 -27.63 -2.57 -3.39
CA ALA A 93 -28.16 -3.60 -4.27
C ALA A 93 -27.77 -4.98 -3.74
N GLU A 94 -28.72 -5.90 -3.72
CA GLU A 94 -28.52 -7.30 -3.36
C GLU A 94 -29.19 -8.23 -4.38
N ASP A 95 -28.55 -9.37 -4.62
CA ASP A 95 -29.10 -10.42 -5.46
C ASP A 95 -29.74 -11.47 -4.55
N THR A 96 -31.02 -11.77 -4.76
CA THR A 96 -31.70 -12.87 -4.09
C THR A 96 -31.29 -14.16 -4.75
N ARG A 97 -30.51 -14.97 -4.02
CA ARG A 97 -30.00 -16.24 -4.51
C ARG A 97 -30.74 -17.41 -3.86
N VAL A 98 -31.02 -18.42 -4.67
CA VAL A 98 -31.62 -19.69 -4.25
C VAL A 98 -30.72 -20.81 -4.74
N ASP A 99 -30.51 -21.84 -3.92
CA ASP A 99 -29.72 -23.00 -4.33
C ASP A 99 -30.42 -23.72 -5.50
N THR A 100 -29.70 -23.96 -6.61
CA THR A 100 -30.27 -24.55 -7.84
C THR A 100 -30.59 -26.03 -7.75
N ALA A 101 -30.18 -26.75 -6.70
CA ALA A 101 -30.40 -28.19 -6.62
C ALA A 101 -30.71 -28.69 -5.20
N VAL A 102 -31.86 -29.37 -5.09
CA VAL A 102 -32.09 -30.43 -4.10
C VAL A 102 -30.95 -31.44 -4.27
N ARG A 103 -30.15 -31.64 -3.21
CA ARG A 103 -29.03 -32.57 -3.23
C ARG A 103 -29.51 -33.95 -3.70
N PRO A 104 -28.71 -34.76 -4.41
CA PRO A 104 -29.12 -36.13 -4.79
C PRO A 104 -29.60 -36.99 -3.61
N SER A 105 -29.14 -36.67 -2.39
CA SER A 105 -29.53 -37.23 -1.09
C SER A 105 -30.95 -36.82 -0.62
N ASP A 106 -31.49 -35.69 -1.10
CA ASP A 106 -32.80 -35.14 -0.72
C ASP A 106 -33.93 -35.53 -1.71
N ARG A 107 -33.64 -36.35 -2.72
CA ARG A 107 -34.66 -36.87 -3.65
C ARG A 107 -35.45 -38.03 -2.99
N PRO A 108 -36.80 -38.05 -3.05
CA PRO A 108 -37.59 -39.17 -2.55
C PRO A 108 -37.18 -40.49 -3.19
N LEU A 109 -37.08 -41.55 -2.38
CA LEU A 109 -36.73 -42.89 -2.85
C LEU A 109 -37.75 -43.38 -3.89
N PRO A 110 -37.32 -43.88 -5.07
CA PRO A 110 -38.23 -44.64 -5.92
C PRO A 110 -38.64 -45.93 -5.20
N PRO A 111 -39.84 -46.48 -5.47
CA PRO A 111 -40.31 -47.70 -4.85
C PRO A 111 -39.32 -48.85 -5.04
N GLN A 112 -39.14 -49.65 -3.99
CA GLN A 112 -38.12 -50.69 -3.92
C GLN A 112 -38.22 -51.67 -5.10
N GLY A 113 -37.12 -51.89 -5.82
CA GLY A 113 -37.02 -53.01 -6.77
C GLY A 113 -36.27 -52.81 -8.09
N ARG A 114 -35.73 -51.64 -8.42
CA ARG A 114 -34.97 -51.46 -9.68
C ARG A 114 -33.66 -50.67 -9.52
N GLY A 115 -32.57 -51.43 -9.38
CA GLY A 115 -31.23 -51.22 -9.96
C GLY A 115 -30.54 -49.85 -9.92
N ARG A 116 -29.59 -49.68 -8.97
CA ARG A 116 -28.16 -49.31 -9.13
C ARG A 116 -27.62 -48.62 -7.86
N LEU A 117 -27.36 -49.42 -6.81
CA LEU A 117 -26.74 -48.96 -5.55
C LEU A 117 -25.26 -48.56 -5.71
N LEU A 118 -24.52 -49.21 -6.63
CA LEU A 118 -23.09 -48.93 -6.85
C LEU A 118 -22.82 -47.58 -7.54
N GLY A 119 -23.76 -47.06 -8.33
CA GLY A 119 -23.64 -45.72 -8.93
C GLY A 119 -23.86 -44.57 -7.93
N ARG A 120 -24.51 -44.83 -6.79
CA ARG A 120 -24.81 -43.80 -5.77
C ARG A 120 -23.68 -43.62 -4.76
N LEU A 121 -22.98 -44.69 -4.37
CA LEU A 121 -21.76 -44.59 -3.55
C LEU A 121 -20.65 -43.81 -4.29
N GLY A 122 -20.51 -44.01 -5.60
CA GLY A 122 -19.57 -43.27 -6.43
C GLY A 122 -19.92 -41.78 -6.65
N ASN A 123 -21.16 -41.38 -6.38
CA ASN A 123 -21.60 -39.97 -6.42
C ASN A 123 -21.51 -39.32 -5.04
N LEU A 124 -21.84 -40.06 -3.96
CA LEU A 124 -21.71 -39.58 -2.58
C LEU A 124 -20.23 -39.39 -2.17
N ILE A 125 -19.34 -40.28 -2.60
CA ILE A 125 -17.88 -40.14 -2.40
C ILE A 125 -17.32 -38.97 -3.21
N ARG A 126 -17.94 -38.64 -4.36
CA ARG A 126 -17.55 -37.50 -5.20
C ARG A 126 -18.03 -36.18 -4.58
N GLU A 127 -19.24 -36.18 -4.02
CA GLU A 127 -19.89 -35.05 -3.33
C GLU A 127 -19.20 -34.67 -2.01
N ILE A 128 -18.59 -35.63 -1.29
CA ILE A 128 -17.76 -35.36 -0.09
C ILE A 128 -16.34 -34.89 -0.47
N ALA A 129 -15.88 -35.18 -1.69
CA ALA A 129 -14.52 -34.87 -2.15
C ALA A 129 -14.44 -33.63 -3.07
N SER A 130 -15.57 -33.03 -3.41
CA SER A 130 -15.66 -31.80 -4.23
C SER A 130 -16.06 -30.63 -3.34
N ASP A 131 -15.15 -29.66 -3.15
CA ASP A 131 -15.44 -28.31 -2.63
C ASP A 131 -16.23 -27.46 -3.64
N GLU A 132 -17.21 -28.06 -4.35
CA GLU A 132 -18.09 -27.30 -5.22
C GLU A 132 -19.12 -26.59 -4.34
N GLU A 133 -18.97 -25.27 -4.17
CA GLU A 133 -20.01 -24.43 -3.59
C GLU A 133 -21.37 -24.73 -4.23
N PRO A 134 -22.48 -24.75 -3.47
CA PRO A 134 -23.79 -25.00 -4.04
C PRO A 134 -24.02 -24.00 -5.18
N LEU A 135 -24.32 -24.51 -6.38
CA LEU A 135 -24.65 -23.67 -7.53
C LEU A 135 -25.84 -22.79 -7.15
N GLN A 136 -25.60 -21.52 -6.86
CA GLN A 136 -26.64 -20.55 -6.54
C GLN A 136 -27.18 -19.96 -7.85
N GLN A 137 -28.51 -19.87 -7.96
CA GLN A 137 -29.17 -19.07 -8.99
C GLN A 137 -29.70 -17.79 -8.38
N THR A 138 -29.39 -16.67 -9.02
CA THR A 138 -30.01 -15.39 -8.73
C THR A 138 -31.42 -15.41 -9.32
N VAL A 139 -32.44 -15.32 -8.47
CA VAL A 139 -33.87 -15.37 -8.85
C VAL A 139 -34.55 -14.00 -8.83
N ALA A 140 -33.99 -13.04 -8.09
CA ALA A 140 -34.46 -11.66 -8.07
C ALA A 140 -33.28 -10.73 -7.75
N ARG A 141 -33.41 -9.47 -8.15
CA ARG A 141 -32.46 -8.41 -7.79
C ARG A 141 -33.19 -7.35 -7.01
N ARG A 142 -32.65 -6.92 -5.88
CA ARG A 142 -33.29 -5.96 -4.99
C ARG A 142 -32.40 -4.74 -4.81
N VAL A 143 -33.00 -3.56 -4.79
CA VAL A 143 -32.35 -2.33 -4.33
C VAL A 143 -33.14 -1.78 -3.16
N THR A 144 -32.45 -1.53 -2.07
CA THR A 144 -33.01 -0.83 -0.91
C THR A 144 -32.27 0.48 -0.74
N PHE A 145 -33.00 1.56 -0.48
CA PHE A 145 -32.43 2.90 -0.37
C PHE A 145 -33.22 3.76 0.62
N LEU A 146 -32.56 4.80 1.12
CA LEU A 146 -33.18 5.83 1.94
C LEU A 146 -33.73 6.95 1.03
N PHE A 147 -34.78 7.66 1.45
CA PHE A 147 -35.29 8.80 0.68
C PHE A 147 -35.82 9.93 1.56
N LYS A 148 -35.87 11.16 1.02
CA LYS A 148 -36.46 12.33 1.71
C LYS A 148 -37.82 12.70 1.10
N GLY A 149 -38.75 13.15 1.96
CA GLY A 149 -40.09 13.61 1.56
C GLY A 149 -41.16 12.52 1.56
N ASP A 150 -42.39 12.89 1.24
CA ASP A 150 -43.59 12.05 1.28
C ASP A 150 -44.30 11.93 -0.09
N GLY A 151 -43.95 12.79 -1.05
CA GLY A 151 -44.49 12.75 -2.41
C GLY A 151 -43.97 11.57 -3.25
N PRO A 152 -44.67 11.20 -4.33
CA PRO A 152 -44.30 10.10 -5.23
C PRO A 152 -42.84 10.20 -5.70
N LEU A 153 -42.15 9.07 -5.78
CA LEU A 153 -40.77 8.93 -6.27
C LEU A 153 -40.79 8.38 -7.70
N VAL A 154 -40.13 9.07 -8.63
CA VAL A 154 -39.95 8.58 -10.01
C VAL A 154 -38.52 8.07 -10.14
N ILE A 155 -38.33 6.77 -9.95
CA ILE A 155 -37.01 6.16 -9.93
C ILE A 155 -36.64 5.57 -11.29
N THR A 156 -35.39 5.72 -11.71
CA THR A 156 -34.81 5.04 -12.85
C THR A 156 -33.84 3.98 -12.33
N LEU A 157 -34.13 2.72 -12.64
CA LEU A 157 -33.22 1.61 -12.35
C LEU A 157 -32.37 1.36 -13.57
N ALA A 158 -31.07 1.27 -13.36
CA ALA A 158 -30.10 0.95 -14.41
C ALA A 158 -29.05 -0.02 -13.88
N ASP A 159 -28.41 -0.74 -14.80
CA ASP A 159 -27.17 -1.43 -14.52
C ASP A 159 -26.15 -1.09 -15.62
N SER A 160 -24.94 -1.65 -15.55
CA SER A 160 -23.89 -1.35 -16.53
C SER A 160 -24.24 -1.76 -17.97
N ARG A 161 -25.33 -2.50 -18.20
CA ARG A 161 -25.86 -2.86 -19.54
C ARG A 161 -26.88 -1.84 -20.06
N GLY A 162 -27.30 -0.89 -19.23
CA GLY A 162 -28.21 0.19 -19.57
C GLY A 162 -29.37 0.35 -18.58
N SER A 163 -30.28 1.26 -18.94
CA SER A 163 -31.53 1.49 -18.18
C SER A 163 -32.43 0.26 -18.23
N ILE A 164 -32.85 -0.22 -17.06
CA ILE A 164 -33.82 -1.31 -16.91
C ILE A 164 -35.24 -0.77 -17.06
N GLY A 165 -35.53 0.36 -16.41
CA GLY A 165 -36.86 0.96 -16.44
C GLY A 165 -36.98 2.18 -15.54
N THR A 166 -38.07 2.93 -15.72
CA THR A 166 -38.48 4.01 -14.83
C THR A 166 -39.80 3.63 -14.16
N TYR A 167 -39.89 3.85 -12.85
CA TYR A 167 -40.99 3.37 -12.02
C TYR A 167 -41.48 4.46 -11.07
N ASP A 168 -42.80 4.55 -10.93
CA ASP A 168 -43.46 5.46 -10.00
C ASP A 168 -43.78 4.72 -8.70
N ILE A 169 -43.21 5.17 -7.58
CA ILE A 169 -43.43 4.59 -6.26
C ILE A 169 -44.14 5.63 -5.39
N VAL A 170 -45.27 5.26 -4.80
CA VAL A 170 -46.03 6.15 -3.90
C VAL A 170 -45.75 5.76 -2.45
N PRO A 171 -45.07 6.62 -1.66
CA PRO A 171 -44.81 6.34 -0.26
C PRO A 171 -46.11 6.18 0.54
N THR A 172 -46.20 5.12 1.35
CA THR A 172 -47.37 4.86 2.21
C THR A 172 -46.93 4.81 3.67
N PRO A 173 -47.46 5.67 4.56
CA PRO A 173 -47.06 5.71 5.97
C PRO A 173 -47.40 4.42 6.74
N ASP A 174 -46.38 3.78 7.31
CA ASP A 174 -46.50 2.65 8.23
C ASP A 174 -45.28 2.62 9.18
N PRO A 175 -45.39 3.15 10.41
CA PRO A 175 -44.25 3.26 11.32
C PRO A 175 -43.62 1.92 11.75
N ALA A 176 -44.43 0.86 11.86
CA ALA A 176 -43.93 -0.45 12.29
C ALA A 176 -43.10 -1.08 11.17
N THR A 177 -43.61 -1.04 9.94
CA THR A 177 -42.91 -1.55 8.77
C THR A 177 -41.71 -0.66 8.41
N HIS A 178 -41.77 0.67 8.63
CA HIS A 178 -40.62 1.56 8.49
C HIS A 178 -39.44 1.11 9.36
N THR A 179 -39.69 0.86 10.66
CA THR A 179 -38.63 0.43 11.59
C THR A 179 -38.02 -0.91 11.19
N ALA A 180 -38.85 -1.87 10.77
CA ALA A 180 -38.38 -3.18 10.31
C ALA A 180 -37.53 -3.08 9.04
N MET A 181 -37.99 -2.31 8.04
CA MET A 181 -37.27 -2.07 6.80
C MET A 181 -35.96 -1.31 7.03
N LEU A 182 -35.94 -0.34 7.96
CA LEU A 182 -34.74 0.40 8.31
C LEU A 182 -33.67 -0.51 8.94
N ASN A 183 -34.05 -1.37 9.89
CA ASN A 183 -33.13 -2.32 10.50
C ASN A 183 -32.60 -3.36 9.50
N GLN A 184 -33.47 -3.83 8.59
CA GLN A 184 -33.05 -4.75 7.52
C GLN A 184 -32.08 -4.07 6.56
N TRP A 185 -32.38 -2.85 6.11
CA TRP A 185 -31.47 -2.06 5.29
C TRP A 185 -30.13 -1.87 5.99
N TRP A 186 -30.14 -1.52 7.28
CA TRP A 186 -28.93 -1.31 8.07
C TRP A 186 -28.02 -2.54 8.10
N SER A 187 -28.58 -3.71 8.41
CA SER A 187 -27.83 -4.98 8.42
C SER A 187 -27.17 -5.26 7.07
N VAL A 188 -27.93 -5.14 5.98
CA VAL A 188 -27.42 -5.40 4.62
C VAL A 188 -26.37 -4.36 4.22
N TYR A 189 -26.58 -3.09 4.60
CA TYR A 189 -25.65 -2.00 4.33
C TYR A 189 -24.32 -2.21 5.06
N THR A 190 -24.33 -2.54 6.35
CA THR A 190 -23.10 -2.79 7.12
C THR A 190 -22.37 -4.05 6.64
N ASP A 191 -23.08 -5.09 6.22
CA ASP A 191 -22.46 -6.29 5.65
C ASP A 191 -21.79 -5.99 4.30
N ALA A 192 -22.42 -5.16 3.47
CA ALA A 192 -21.85 -4.72 2.20
C ALA A 192 -20.62 -3.82 2.43
N ALA A 193 -20.70 -2.88 3.38
CA ALA A 193 -19.57 -2.05 3.77
C ALA A 193 -18.40 -2.91 4.29
N LYS A 194 -18.67 -3.93 5.12
CA LYS A 194 -17.63 -4.85 5.61
C LYS A 194 -16.96 -5.62 4.47
N ARG A 195 -17.73 -6.19 3.54
CA ARG A 195 -17.17 -6.87 2.35
C ARG A 195 -16.31 -5.92 1.51
N GLN A 196 -16.74 -4.67 1.35
CA GLN A 196 -15.96 -3.67 0.63
C GLN A 196 -14.65 -3.37 1.36
N ILE A 197 -14.71 -3.14 2.67
CA ILE A 197 -13.54 -2.89 3.53
C ILE A 197 -12.54 -4.04 3.44
N ASP A 198 -13.01 -5.29 3.54
CA ASP A 198 -12.16 -6.49 3.50
C ASP A 198 -11.48 -6.71 2.14
N SER A 199 -12.06 -6.18 1.07
CA SER A 199 -11.53 -6.27 -0.29
C SER A 199 -10.75 -5.03 -0.75
N ALA A 200 -10.70 -3.99 0.09
CA ALA A 200 -10.10 -2.72 -0.28
C ALA A 200 -8.57 -2.79 -0.25
N ASP A 201 -7.94 -2.11 -1.23
CA ASP A 201 -6.48 -1.92 -1.30
C ASP A 201 -6.16 -0.42 -1.15
N TYR A 202 -6.95 0.27 -0.32
CA TYR A 202 -6.88 1.69 0.01
C TYR A 202 -7.42 1.96 1.44
N PRO A 203 -7.07 3.09 2.09
CA PRO A 203 -7.68 3.53 3.34
C PRO A 203 -9.20 3.74 3.20
N THR A 204 -9.99 2.98 3.94
CA THR A 204 -11.46 2.92 3.81
C THR A 204 -12.20 3.99 4.63
N TYR A 205 -11.64 5.21 4.62
CA TYR A 205 -12.16 6.36 5.39
C TYR A 205 -13.60 6.72 5.02
N VAL A 206 -14.02 6.51 3.78
CA VAL A 206 -15.39 6.85 3.35
C VAL A 206 -16.38 5.83 3.87
N GLU A 207 -16.09 4.54 3.75
CA GLU A 207 -16.91 3.44 4.25
C GLU A 207 -17.07 3.54 5.76
N ASP A 208 -15.96 3.69 6.48
CA ASP A 208 -15.93 3.81 7.93
C ASP A 208 -16.74 5.04 8.39
N TYR A 209 -16.60 6.19 7.72
CA TYR A 209 -17.38 7.39 8.02
C TYR A 209 -18.88 7.19 7.77
N LEU A 210 -19.25 6.61 6.63
CA LEU A 210 -20.66 6.42 6.29
C LEU A 210 -21.36 5.53 7.31
N VAL A 211 -20.71 4.45 7.76
CA VAL A 211 -21.25 3.59 8.82
C VAL A 211 -21.44 4.38 10.12
N ALA A 212 -20.43 5.09 10.61
CA ALA A 212 -20.56 5.84 11.86
C ALA A 212 -21.59 6.98 11.79
N MET A 213 -21.59 7.75 10.70
CA MET A 213 -22.49 8.88 10.49
C MET A 213 -23.95 8.41 10.40
N LEU A 214 -24.23 7.34 9.65
CA LEU A 214 -25.57 6.78 9.52
C LEU A 214 -26.05 6.15 10.83
N ALA A 215 -25.17 5.43 11.54
CA ALA A 215 -25.47 4.89 12.86
C ALA A 215 -25.91 5.99 13.83
N GLY A 216 -25.12 7.07 13.92
CA GLY A 216 -25.42 8.21 14.79
C GLY A 216 -26.71 8.95 14.41
N ARG A 217 -26.90 9.31 13.13
CA ARG A 217 -28.05 10.11 12.69
C ARG A 217 -29.38 9.35 12.66
N LEU A 218 -29.33 8.03 12.49
CA LEU A 218 -30.52 7.18 12.45
C LEU A 218 -30.78 6.47 13.78
N ASN A 219 -29.93 6.70 14.79
CA ASN A 219 -29.99 6.03 16.09
C ASN A 219 -29.97 4.49 15.96
N LEU A 220 -29.06 4.00 15.12
CA LEU A 220 -28.81 2.58 14.87
C LEU A 220 -27.52 2.15 15.59
N PRO A 221 -27.41 0.87 16.00
CA PRO A 221 -26.20 0.38 16.64
C PRO A 221 -25.03 0.32 15.63
N LEU A 222 -23.82 0.65 16.10
CA LEU A 222 -22.61 0.30 15.35
C LEU A 222 -22.48 -1.22 15.24
N PRO A 223 -21.99 -1.76 14.12
CA PRO A 223 -21.80 -3.19 13.98
C PRO A 223 -20.64 -3.68 14.85
N ASP A 224 -20.72 -4.93 15.31
CA ASP A 224 -19.74 -5.51 16.25
C ASP A 224 -18.29 -5.46 15.74
N TRP A 225 -18.10 -5.55 14.42
CA TRP A 225 -16.78 -5.52 13.80
C TRP A 225 -16.15 -4.12 13.73
N TYR A 226 -16.90 -3.05 13.98
CA TYR A 226 -16.44 -1.68 13.72
C TYR A 226 -15.23 -1.29 14.59
N LEU A 227 -15.31 -1.59 15.90
CA LEU A 227 -14.25 -1.30 16.88
C LEU A 227 -13.62 -2.57 17.47
N ALA A 228 -13.83 -3.72 16.83
CA ALA A 228 -13.23 -4.96 17.30
C ALA A 228 -11.70 -4.85 17.26
N GLU A 229 -11.04 -5.18 18.37
CA GLU A 229 -9.58 -5.33 18.43
C GLU A 229 -9.21 -6.73 17.95
N ASP A 230 -8.14 -6.84 17.17
CA ASP A 230 -7.50 -8.14 16.91
C ASP A 230 -6.60 -8.43 18.13
N ASP A 231 -7.13 -9.14 19.12
CA ASP A 231 -6.46 -9.49 20.39
C ASP A 231 -5.15 -10.30 20.22
N SER A 232 -4.76 -10.62 18.98
CA SER A 232 -3.64 -11.48 18.64
C SER A 232 -2.27 -10.78 18.60
N GLU A 233 -2.21 -9.44 18.66
CA GLU A 233 -0.97 -8.69 18.45
C GLU A 233 -0.31 -8.19 19.75
N ALA A 234 1.00 -8.42 19.88
CA ALA A 234 1.78 -7.93 21.01
C ALA A 234 2.05 -6.41 20.87
N ALA A 235 2.03 -5.67 21.99
CA ALA A 235 2.21 -4.20 22.01
C ALA A 235 3.52 -3.69 21.35
N LEU A 236 4.55 -4.53 21.24
CA LEU A 236 5.77 -4.23 20.47
C LEU A 236 5.49 -4.11 18.96
N THR A 237 4.69 -5.03 18.42
CA THR A 237 4.28 -5.02 17.01
C THR A 237 3.45 -3.77 16.72
N ASP A 238 2.52 -3.42 17.61
CA ASP A 238 1.74 -2.17 17.53
C ASP A 238 2.62 -0.92 17.51
N THR A 239 3.67 -0.89 18.34
CA THR A 239 4.61 0.24 18.38
C THR A 239 5.36 0.37 17.06
N LEU A 240 5.84 -0.75 16.51
CA LEU A 240 6.51 -0.78 15.21
C LEU A 240 5.57 -0.43 14.07
N LYS A 241 4.30 -0.87 14.12
CA LYS A 241 3.24 -0.49 13.17
C LYS A 241 2.96 1.00 13.22
N LEU A 242 2.85 1.57 14.41
CA LEU A 242 2.63 3.01 14.61
C LEU A 242 3.80 3.83 14.04
N ILE A 243 5.05 3.47 14.36
CA ILE A 243 6.24 4.11 13.78
C ILE A 243 6.34 3.85 12.28
N GLY A 244 5.91 2.68 11.81
CA GLY A 244 5.87 2.34 10.38
C GLY A 244 4.75 3.04 9.61
N GLY A 245 3.85 3.76 10.28
CA GLY A 245 2.67 4.36 9.65
C GLY A 245 1.68 3.32 9.10
N ALA A 246 1.53 2.18 9.77
CA ALA A 246 0.65 1.11 9.34
C ALA A 246 -0.81 1.58 9.25
N THR A 247 -1.48 1.19 8.16
CA THR A 247 -2.81 1.69 7.79
C THR A 247 -3.90 1.26 8.77
N ASP A 248 -3.75 0.11 9.41
CA ASP A 248 -4.67 -0.43 10.41
C ASP A 248 -4.74 0.45 11.68
N VAL A 249 -3.60 0.96 12.16
CA VAL A 249 -3.55 1.87 13.31
C VAL A 249 -4.24 3.20 12.98
N ALA A 250 -3.96 3.78 11.81
CA ALA A 250 -4.59 5.01 11.35
C ALA A 250 -6.10 4.83 11.16
N GLN A 251 -6.52 3.69 10.60
CA GLN A 251 -7.93 3.37 10.40
C GLN A 251 -8.69 3.21 11.71
N ARG A 252 -8.10 2.59 12.74
CA ARG A 252 -8.71 2.50 14.08
C ARG A 252 -8.95 3.89 14.67
N ILE A 253 -7.94 4.75 14.68
CA ILE A 253 -8.04 6.15 15.16
C ILE A 253 -9.14 6.91 14.39
N TYR A 254 -9.24 6.67 13.08
CA TYR A 254 -10.29 7.26 12.25
C TYR A 254 -11.70 6.77 12.63
N ARG A 255 -11.89 5.46 12.84
CA ARG A 255 -13.19 4.89 13.24
C ARG A 255 -13.67 5.41 14.58
N GLU A 256 -12.80 5.47 15.58
CA GLU A 256 -13.11 6.05 16.90
C GLU A 256 -13.56 7.52 16.79
N ALA A 257 -12.87 8.26 15.91
CA ALA A 257 -13.18 9.65 15.62
C ALA A 257 -14.55 9.81 14.96
N ALA A 258 -14.81 9.02 13.91
CA ALA A 258 -16.06 9.04 13.16
C ALA A 258 -17.26 8.68 14.05
N ALA A 259 -17.08 7.69 14.94
CA ALA A 259 -18.08 7.26 15.91
C ALA A 259 -18.30 8.25 17.07
N GLY A 260 -17.47 9.30 17.21
CA GLY A 260 -17.55 10.23 18.33
C GLY A 260 -17.20 9.60 19.68
N MET A 261 -16.43 8.51 19.69
CA MET A 261 -16.10 7.74 20.89
C MET A 261 -14.79 8.18 21.57
N ARG A 262 -14.20 9.28 21.13
CA ARG A 262 -12.98 9.82 21.75
C ARG A 262 -13.27 10.35 23.16
N ASP A 263 -12.40 10.02 24.11
CA ASP A 263 -12.42 10.65 25.42
C ASP A 263 -11.93 12.11 25.29
N THR A 264 -12.89 13.03 25.32
CA THR A 264 -12.65 14.48 25.31
C THR A 264 -12.76 15.10 26.71
N THR A 265 -12.96 14.27 27.74
CA THR A 265 -13.27 14.71 29.10
C THR A 265 -12.04 14.74 30.03
N GLY A 266 -10.96 14.07 29.65
CA GLY A 266 -9.69 14.08 30.38
C GLY A 266 -8.93 15.40 30.24
N GLY A 267 -8.73 16.12 31.34
CA GLY A 267 -7.79 17.24 31.40
C GLY A 267 -6.34 16.77 31.23
N MET A 268 -5.50 17.61 30.60
CA MET A 268 -4.04 17.41 30.58
C MET A 268 -3.42 17.80 31.93
N ASP A 269 -3.69 17.00 32.95
CA ASP A 269 -3.24 17.26 34.32
C ASP A 269 -2.01 16.43 34.70
N GLN A 270 -1.61 15.47 33.86
CA GLN A 270 -0.45 14.62 34.10
C GLN A 270 0.81 15.16 33.42
N THR A 271 1.95 14.93 34.07
CA THR A 271 3.26 15.17 33.47
C THR A 271 3.58 14.09 32.45
N LEU A 272 4.47 14.41 31.52
CA LEU A 272 5.00 13.43 30.57
C LEU A 272 5.55 12.19 31.30
N PRO A 273 5.17 10.95 30.90
CA PRO A 273 5.69 9.73 31.50
C PRO A 273 7.21 9.60 31.30
N ALA A 274 7.84 8.75 32.11
CA ALA A 274 9.26 8.46 31.96
C ALA A 274 9.52 7.66 30.66
N PRO A 275 10.61 7.94 29.92
CA PRO A 275 11.01 7.13 28.78
C PRO A 275 11.44 5.72 29.23
N PRO A 276 11.63 4.77 28.30
CA PRO A 276 12.14 3.45 28.64
C PRO A 276 13.48 3.53 29.38
N ALA A 277 13.73 2.55 30.25
CA ALA A 277 14.94 2.45 31.05
C ALA A 277 16.15 1.97 30.21
N TRP A 278 16.63 2.84 29.34
CA TRP A 278 17.77 2.61 28.46
C TRP A 278 19.05 2.34 29.24
N LEU A 279 19.82 1.36 28.76
CA LEU A 279 21.21 1.17 29.14
C LEU A 279 22.11 1.89 28.13
N PRO A 280 23.31 2.33 28.55
CA PRO A 280 24.30 2.86 27.62
C PRO A 280 24.61 1.86 26.50
N PRO A 281 24.96 2.32 25.28
CA PRO A 281 25.37 1.43 24.19
C PRO A 281 26.55 0.56 24.62
N ASP A 282 26.47 -0.74 24.32
CA ASP A 282 27.57 -1.68 24.54
C ASP A 282 28.49 -1.67 23.31
N VAL A 283 29.54 -0.83 23.35
CA VAL A 283 30.47 -0.65 22.23
C VAL A 283 31.84 -1.19 22.63
N PRO A 284 32.51 -1.97 21.77
CA PRO A 284 33.87 -2.44 22.04
C PRO A 284 34.84 -1.28 22.34
N PRO A 285 35.79 -1.46 23.28
CA PRO A 285 36.78 -0.43 23.60
C PRO A 285 37.76 -0.20 22.44
N GLY A 286 38.34 1.00 22.36
CA GLY A 286 39.42 1.33 21.41
C GLY A 286 38.97 1.95 20.09
N THR A 287 37.76 2.53 20.02
CA THR A 287 37.23 3.19 18.83
C THR A 287 37.63 4.66 18.69
N ASP A 288 38.37 5.22 19.65
CA ASP A 288 38.65 6.66 19.72
C ASP A 288 39.48 7.22 18.56
N ASP A 289 40.37 6.40 17.99
CA ASP A 289 41.25 6.80 16.89
C ASP A 289 40.67 6.50 15.50
N VAL A 290 39.42 6.03 15.41
CA VAL A 290 38.78 5.68 14.12
C VAL A 290 38.47 6.95 13.32
N PRO A 291 39.01 7.11 12.10
CA PRO A 291 38.74 8.30 11.28
C PRO A 291 37.27 8.41 10.91
N THR A 292 36.70 9.59 11.13
CA THR A 292 35.36 10.00 10.70
C THR A 292 35.45 11.11 9.67
N GLU A 293 34.41 11.26 8.85
CA GLU A 293 34.29 12.36 7.91
C GLU A 293 33.99 13.69 8.62
N PRO A 294 34.54 14.84 8.15
CA PRO A 294 34.36 16.14 8.83
C PRO A 294 32.90 16.61 8.93
N ILE A 295 32.05 16.30 7.95
CA ILE A 295 30.65 16.71 7.96
C ILE A 295 29.87 16.06 9.13
N ALA A 296 30.26 14.87 9.59
CA ALA A 296 29.66 14.21 10.74
C ALA A 296 29.94 14.93 12.07
N ASP A 297 30.96 15.80 12.13
CA ASP A 297 31.23 16.65 13.30
C ASP A 297 30.19 17.76 13.51
N ARG A 298 29.27 17.93 12.56
CA ARG A 298 28.18 18.92 12.65
C ARG A 298 26.80 18.29 12.84
N VAL A 299 26.73 16.96 12.89
CA VAL A 299 25.47 16.24 13.01
C VAL A 299 25.15 16.00 14.47
N PRO A 300 23.93 16.33 14.96
CA PRO A 300 23.52 15.99 16.32
C PRO A 300 23.50 14.47 16.56
N PRO A 301 23.97 13.97 17.72
CA PRO A 301 23.98 12.55 18.06
C PRO A 301 22.62 11.84 17.94
N GLU A 302 21.53 12.57 18.20
CA GLU A 302 20.15 12.09 18.15
C GLU A 302 19.53 12.03 16.74
N CYS A 303 20.34 12.20 15.69
CA CYS A 303 19.87 12.16 14.31
C CYS A 303 20.28 10.88 13.57
N PHE A 304 19.46 10.46 12.61
CA PHE A 304 19.95 9.65 11.51
C PHE A 304 20.80 10.51 10.57
N TYR A 305 21.64 9.85 9.79
CA TYR A 305 22.61 10.50 8.94
C TYR A 305 22.77 9.71 7.63
N ILE A 306 22.34 10.30 6.52
CA ILE A 306 22.48 9.74 5.18
C ILE A 306 23.42 10.63 4.39
N ARG A 307 24.65 10.17 4.19
CA ARG A 307 25.74 10.89 3.52
C ARG A 307 25.88 10.43 2.07
N TYR A 308 26.06 11.39 1.16
CA TYR A 308 26.31 11.10 -0.26
C TYR A 308 27.80 11.15 -0.64
N GLY A 309 28.65 11.76 0.19
CA GLY A 309 30.10 11.85 -0.03
C GLY A 309 30.52 12.83 -1.12
N SER A 310 29.64 13.14 -2.07
CA SER A 310 29.80 14.15 -3.11
C SER A 310 28.45 14.59 -3.67
N PHE A 311 28.40 15.76 -4.29
CA PHE A 311 27.19 16.23 -4.97
C PHE A 311 26.80 15.35 -6.18
N ALA A 312 27.79 14.74 -6.86
CA ALA A 312 27.53 13.85 -8.01
C ALA A 312 26.79 12.56 -7.60
N ASN A 313 27.07 12.04 -6.41
CA ASN A 313 26.36 10.87 -5.87
C ASN A 313 24.93 11.21 -5.48
N TYR A 314 24.69 12.41 -4.96
CA TYR A 314 23.33 12.91 -4.73
C TYR A 314 22.54 13.04 -6.02
N LEU A 315 23.12 13.64 -7.07
CA LEU A 315 22.44 13.74 -8.36
C LEU A 315 22.07 12.36 -8.90
N TRP A 316 22.97 11.38 -8.82
CA TRP A 316 22.66 10.01 -9.23
C TRP A 316 21.50 9.40 -8.42
N PHE A 317 21.50 9.57 -7.09
CA PHE A 317 20.42 9.07 -6.24
C PHE A 317 19.08 9.73 -6.59
N ARG A 318 19.10 11.04 -6.82
CA ARG A 318 17.92 11.80 -7.21
C ARG A 318 17.39 11.38 -8.59
N ASP A 319 18.28 11.22 -9.56
CA ASP A 319 17.94 10.79 -10.92
C ASP A 319 17.36 9.37 -10.92
N LEU A 320 17.95 8.45 -10.12
CA LEU A 320 17.37 7.13 -9.87
C LEU A 320 15.94 7.26 -9.29
N SER A 321 15.71 8.15 -8.33
CA SER A 321 14.38 8.36 -7.76
C SER A 321 13.39 8.97 -8.76
N GLU A 322 13.82 9.92 -9.60
CA GLU A 322 13.01 10.56 -10.64
C GLU A 322 12.61 9.55 -11.74
N GLU A 323 13.51 8.66 -12.15
CA GLU A 323 13.26 7.56 -13.11
C GLU A 323 12.07 6.68 -12.68
N TYR A 324 11.88 6.49 -11.37
CA TYR A 324 10.77 5.70 -10.81
C TYR A 324 9.64 6.57 -10.22
N GLY A 325 9.50 7.79 -10.72
CA GLY A 325 8.36 8.67 -10.42
C GLY A 325 8.44 9.37 -9.06
N GLY A 326 9.66 9.69 -8.62
CA GLY A 326 9.94 10.47 -7.41
C GLY A 326 9.93 9.67 -6.11
N ASP A 327 9.75 8.35 -6.18
CA ASP A 327 9.69 7.46 -5.03
C ASP A 327 10.27 6.08 -5.39
N LEU A 328 11.44 5.75 -4.83
CA LEU A 328 12.10 4.45 -5.02
C LEU A 328 11.25 3.29 -4.50
N SER A 329 10.30 3.53 -3.58
CA SER A 329 9.38 2.49 -3.13
C SER A 329 8.56 1.93 -4.29
N ARG A 330 8.30 2.71 -5.35
CA ARG A 330 7.58 2.28 -6.56
C ARG A 330 8.36 1.26 -7.40
N MET A 331 9.67 1.15 -7.21
CA MET A 331 10.47 0.12 -7.88
C MET A 331 10.00 -1.30 -7.47
N ILE A 332 9.43 -1.42 -6.27
CA ILE A 332 9.13 -2.71 -5.62
C ILE A 332 7.64 -2.80 -5.23
N THR A 333 6.99 -1.70 -4.86
CA THR A 333 5.60 -1.68 -4.36
C THR A 333 4.59 -1.31 -5.46
N LEU A 334 3.44 -2.00 -5.45
CA LEU A 334 2.31 -1.79 -6.37
C LEU A 334 1.16 -1.03 -5.67
N SER A 335 1.47 0.02 -4.91
CA SER A 335 0.49 0.79 -4.13
C SER A 335 -0.46 1.61 -5.03
N GLY A 336 -1.75 1.66 -4.69
CA GLY A 336 -2.76 2.51 -5.34
C GLY A 336 -2.69 4.00 -4.95
N ILE A 337 -1.84 4.36 -3.98
CA ILE A 337 -1.67 5.73 -3.49
C ILE A 337 -0.21 6.14 -3.68
N GLN A 338 0.00 7.30 -4.29
CA GLN A 338 1.34 7.85 -4.44
C GLN A 338 1.83 8.47 -3.14
N GLN A 339 2.98 8.00 -2.63
CA GLN A 339 3.69 8.65 -1.54
C GLN A 339 4.56 9.77 -2.11
N LEU A 340 4.37 11.01 -1.63
CA LEU A 340 5.05 12.20 -2.15
C LEU A 340 6.17 12.70 -1.21
N GLY A 341 6.62 11.88 -0.25
CA GLY A 341 7.46 12.31 0.87
C GLY A 341 8.72 13.10 0.47
N SER A 342 9.50 12.61 -0.49
CA SER A 342 10.69 13.31 -0.99
C SER A 342 10.34 14.65 -1.66
N LEU A 343 9.31 14.68 -2.50
CA LEU A 343 8.83 15.89 -3.19
C LEU A 343 8.25 16.91 -2.20
N GLN A 344 7.56 16.46 -1.16
CA GLN A 344 7.04 17.29 -0.07
C GLN A 344 8.19 17.94 0.70
N LEU A 345 9.25 17.19 1.03
CA LEU A 345 10.43 17.73 1.71
C LEU A 345 11.17 18.76 0.83
N GLU A 346 11.40 18.45 -0.46
CA GLU A 346 12.04 19.39 -1.40
C GLU A 346 11.26 20.70 -1.52
N LYS A 347 9.92 20.60 -1.63
CA LYS A 347 9.02 21.76 -1.63
C LYS A 347 9.12 22.52 -0.31
N GLN A 348 9.06 21.84 0.83
CA GLN A 348 9.07 22.46 2.16
C GLN A 348 10.37 23.20 2.46
N LEU A 349 11.50 22.65 2.05
CA LEU A 349 12.83 23.27 2.20
C LEU A 349 13.13 24.33 1.14
N HIS A 350 12.38 24.33 0.03
CA HIS A 350 12.63 25.12 -1.18
C HIS A 350 14.06 24.91 -1.73
N LEU A 351 14.46 23.64 -1.84
CA LEU A 351 15.76 23.22 -2.39
C LEU A 351 15.57 22.55 -3.75
N GLN A 352 15.23 23.34 -4.76
CA GLN A 352 15.06 22.84 -6.12
C GLN A 352 16.39 22.78 -6.86
N THR A 353 16.71 21.63 -7.47
CA THR A 353 17.92 21.50 -8.26
C THR A 353 17.62 21.77 -9.74
N ASN A 354 17.87 23.01 -10.18
CA ASN A 354 17.77 23.41 -11.59
C ASN A 354 19.02 23.00 -12.41
N GLU A 355 18.95 23.09 -13.75
CA GLU A 355 20.06 22.74 -14.67
C GLU A 355 21.37 23.46 -14.32
N LEU A 356 21.30 24.73 -13.94
CA LEU A 356 22.47 25.50 -13.54
C LEU A 356 23.09 24.97 -12.23
N SER A 357 22.26 24.57 -11.27
CA SER A 357 22.66 23.95 -10.00
C SER A 357 23.22 22.55 -10.22
N ARG A 358 22.69 21.76 -11.18
CA ARG A 358 23.26 20.47 -11.59
C ARG A 358 24.68 20.65 -12.16
N MET A 359 24.89 21.64 -13.02
CA MET A 359 26.19 21.89 -13.66
C MET A 359 27.24 22.46 -12.69
N LEU A 360 26.84 23.40 -11.81
CA LEU A 360 27.77 24.10 -10.93
C LEU A 360 27.91 23.43 -9.56
N GLY A 361 26.93 22.65 -9.12
CA GLY A 361 26.90 22.00 -7.81
C GLY A 361 28.19 21.27 -7.42
N PRO A 362 28.77 20.40 -8.28
CA PRO A 362 30.04 19.72 -7.97
C PRO A 362 31.24 20.65 -7.76
N THR A 363 31.17 21.89 -8.25
CA THR A 363 32.23 22.90 -8.07
C THR A 363 32.06 23.75 -6.81
N VAL A 364 30.87 23.74 -6.20
CA VAL A 364 30.53 24.56 -5.02
C VAL A 364 30.26 23.75 -3.76
N ILE A 365 29.89 22.47 -3.87
CA ILE A 365 29.57 21.57 -2.76
C ILE A 365 30.60 20.43 -2.74
N LYS A 366 31.29 20.27 -1.61
CA LYS A 366 32.27 19.20 -1.39
C LYS A 366 31.55 17.92 -0.99
N ASP A 367 30.65 18.01 -0.02
CA ASP A 367 29.88 16.90 0.53
C ASP A 367 28.49 17.39 0.96
N GLN A 368 27.55 16.47 1.08
CA GLN A 368 26.23 16.73 1.60
C GLN A 368 25.63 15.51 2.30
N ALA A 369 24.78 15.77 3.28
CA ALA A 369 24.06 14.75 4.01
C ALA A 369 22.62 15.17 4.32
N LEU A 370 21.72 14.20 4.30
CA LEU A 370 20.37 14.33 4.84
C LEU A 370 20.40 13.90 6.32
N VAL A 371 19.89 14.77 7.19
CA VAL A 371 19.95 14.62 8.64
C VAL A 371 18.55 14.81 9.20
N GLY A 372 18.14 13.99 10.17
CA GLY A 372 16.85 14.16 10.81
C GLY A 372 16.63 13.27 12.02
N ARG A 373 15.49 13.44 12.69
CA ARG A 373 15.12 12.69 13.90
C ARG A 373 14.09 11.60 13.66
N ASP A 374 13.39 11.64 12.52
CA ASP A 374 12.35 10.70 12.15
C ASP A 374 12.22 10.60 10.62
N LEU A 375 11.54 9.57 10.13
CA LEU A 375 11.32 9.31 8.70
C LEU A 375 9.85 9.47 8.30
N PHE A 376 9.06 10.26 9.04
CA PHE A 376 7.62 10.44 8.79
C PHE A 376 7.35 11.40 7.62
N LEU A 377 7.95 11.13 6.47
CA LEU A 377 7.99 12.02 5.31
C LEU A 377 6.59 12.42 4.82
N GLY A 378 5.62 11.50 4.92
CA GLY A 378 4.25 11.71 4.47
C GLY A 378 3.46 12.77 5.26
N ASP A 379 3.89 13.09 6.49
CA ASP A 379 3.14 13.97 7.40
C ASP A 379 3.90 15.26 7.75
N GLY A 380 5.18 15.38 7.36
CA GLY A 380 6.08 16.46 7.76
C GLY A 380 7.15 15.98 8.76
N ALA A 381 8.17 15.29 8.27
CA ALA A 381 9.25 14.72 9.08
C ALA A 381 10.18 15.79 9.68
N THR A 382 10.86 15.50 10.79
CA THR A 382 11.90 16.40 11.33
C THR A 382 13.23 16.21 10.60
N MET A 383 13.50 16.99 9.55
CA MET A 383 14.62 16.73 8.63
C MET A 383 15.27 18.00 8.04
N GLY A 384 16.48 17.86 7.51
CA GLY A 384 17.20 18.91 6.81
C GLY A 384 18.40 18.41 6.02
N VAL A 385 18.89 19.26 5.12
CA VAL A 385 20.07 19.01 4.29
C VAL A 385 21.25 19.82 4.82
N LEU A 386 22.32 19.12 5.17
CA LEU A 386 23.58 19.67 5.62
C LEU A 386 24.58 19.68 4.46
N PHE A 387 25.16 20.84 4.19
CA PHE A 387 26.15 21.05 3.14
C PHE A 387 27.52 21.34 3.73
N GLU A 388 28.54 20.64 3.21
CA GLU A 388 29.95 21.03 3.32
C GLU A 388 30.35 21.74 2.02
N PRO A 389 30.42 23.08 1.98
CA PRO A 389 30.69 23.82 0.75
C PRO A 389 32.18 23.84 0.41
N ILE A 390 32.52 23.83 -0.88
CA ILE A 390 33.83 24.27 -1.38
C ILE A 390 33.93 25.80 -1.30
N ASN A 391 32.83 26.49 -1.63
CA ASN A 391 32.72 27.94 -1.58
C ASN A 391 31.40 28.36 -0.92
N THR A 392 31.45 28.62 0.38
CA THR A 392 30.29 29.01 1.20
C THR A 392 29.60 30.27 0.69
N PHE A 393 30.35 31.25 0.17
CA PHE A 393 29.77 32.50 -0.36
C PHE A 393 28.89 32.23 -1.59
N LEU A 394 29.38 31.44 -2.55
CA LEU A 394 28.64 31.13 -3.77
C LEU A 394 27.39 30.31 -3.45
N LEU A 395 27.52 29.25 -2.64
CA LEU A 395 26.38 28.41 -2.26
C LEU A 395 25.31 29.21 -1.51
N ARG A 396 25.72 30.01 -0.50
CA ARG A 396 24.80 30.89 0.23
C ARG A 396 24.09 31.87 -0.68
N THR A 397 24.82 32.48 -1.61
CA THR A 397 24.24 33.45 -2.56
C THR A 397 23.21 32.79 -3.45
N SER A 398 23.49 31.59 -3.97
CA SER A 398 22.54 30.80 -4.77
C SER A 398 21.27 30.49 -4.00
N ILE A 399 21.39 29.88 -2.81
CA ILE A 399 20.23 29.51 -1.99
C ILE A 399 19.39 30.74 -1.62
N ASN A 400 20.03 31.86 -1.25
CA ASN A 400 19.32 33.09 -0.91
C ASN A 400 18.62 33.74 -2.12
N GLN A 401 19.16 33.61 -3.33
CA GLN A 401 18.49 34.09 -4.54
C GLN A 401 17.18 33.34 -4.77
N ASP A 402 17.19 32.01 -4.66
CA ASP A 402 15.99 31.18 -4.83
C ASP A 402 14.92 31.48 -3.77
N ARG A 403 15.34 31.64 -2.51
CA ARG A 403 14.46 32.00 -1.38
C ARG A 403 13.86 33.40 -1.52
N THR A 404 14.67 34.38 -1.92
CA THR A 404 14.20 35.76 -2.14
C THR A 404 13.24 35.83 -3.33
N SER A 405 13.52 35.06 -4.40
CA SER A 405 12.64 34.99 -5.56
C SER A 405 11.27 34.45 -5.18
N LEU A 406 11.19 33.38 -4.37
CA LEU A 406 9.90 32.83 -3.95
C LEU A 406 9.12 33.85 -3.10
N ALA A 407 9.76 34.41 -2.07
CA ALA A 407 9.12 35.39 -1.18
C ALA A 407 8.68 36.68 -1.89
N ALA A 408 9.32 37.03 -3.03
CA ALA A 408 8.90 38.16 -3.85
C ALA A 408 7.75 37.82 -4.83
N SER A 409 7.56 36.54 -5.15
CA SER A 409 6.55 36.07 -6.11
C SER A 409 5.26 35.56 -5.47
N ASP A 410 5.29 35.22 -4.18
CA ASP A 410 4.17 34.65 -3.43
C ASP A 410 3.98 35.40 -2.10
N ASP A 411 2.89 36.17 -2.02
CA ASP A 411 2.52 36.96 -0.84
C ASP A 411 2.20 36.09 0.40
N ALA A 412 1.94 34.78 0.21
CA ALA A 412 1.73 33.84 1.32
C ALA A 412 3.04 33.39 1.98
N VAL A 413 4.19 33.67 1.37
CA VAL A 413 5.51 33.26 1.82
C VAL A 413 6.30 34.45 2.35
N THR A 414 6.84 34.31 3.55
CA THR A 414 7.64 35.35 4.20
C THR A 414 9.08 34.89 4.37
N LEU A 415 10.03 35.78 4.09
CA LEU A 415 11.45 35.60 4.39
C LEU A 415 11.85 36.58 5.50
N THR A 416 12.31 36.04 6.62
CA THR A 416 12.62 36.82 7.83
C THR A 416 13.97 36.44 8.43
N ASP A 417 14.65 37.40 9.05
CA ASP A 417 15.82 37.14 9.88
C ASP A 417 15.38 36.59 11.24
N VAL A 418 16.03 35.54 11.71
CA VAL A 418 15.79 34.90 13.01
C VAL A 418 17.11 34.66 13.75
N ASP A 419 17.06 34.58 15.08
CA ASP A 419 18.20 34.20 15.91
C ASP A 419 18.03 32.75 16.38
N ILE A 420 19.01 31.90 16.08
CA ILE A 420 19.02 30.48 16.44
C ILE A 420 20.22 30.24 17.35
N ALA A 421 19.96 30.10 18.65
CA ALA A 421 21.01 29.94 19.67
C ALA A 421 22.13 31.00 19.60
N GLY A 422 21.79 32.27 19.34
CA GLY A 422 22.74 33.38 19.20
C GLY A 422 23.44 33.44 17.84
N GLN A 423 23.03 32.63 16.87
CA GLN A 423 23.50 32.67 15.48
C GLN A 423 22.43 33.30 14.58
N LYS A 424 22.84 34.24 13.73
CA LYS A 424 21.95 34.81 12.72
C LYS A 424 21.58 33.76 11.68
N ALA A 425 20.29 33.62 11.42
CA ALA A 425 19.72 32.69 10.46
C ALA A 425 18.56 33.37 9.71
N THR A 426 18.03 32.68 8.69
CA THR A 426 16.81 33.14 8.00
C THR A 426 15.74 32.05 8.02
N LEU A 427 14.49 32.46 8.11
CA LEU A 427 13.32 31.61 8.01
C LEU A 427 12.49 32.02 6.79
N LEU A 428 12.32 31.08 5.87
CA LEU A 428 11.36 31.15 4.77
C LEU A 428 10.15 30.31 5.17
N ARG A 429 8.96 30.92 5.26
CA ARG A 429 7.78 30.26 5.83
C ARG A 429 6.47 30.71 5.19
N SER A 430 5.57 29.75 4.97
CA SER A 430 4.13 29.94 4.79
C SER A 430 3.35 29.65 6.09
N ALA A 431 2.13 30.18 6.20
CA ALA A 431 1.31 30.00 7.42
C ALA A 431 0.94 28.54 7.70
N ASP A 432 0.79 27.74 6.65
CA ASP A 432 0.36 26.34 6.67
C ASP A 432 1.51 25.32 6.72
N ASN A 433 2.76 25.80 6.79
CA ASN A 433 4.01 25.04 6.77
C ASN A 433 4.32 24.28 5.45
N GLN A 434 3.57 24.51 4.37
CA GLN A 434 3.96 24.01 3.03
C GLN A 434 5.35 24.47 2.62
N ILE A 435 5.72 25.68 3.02
CA ILE A 435 7.09 26.19 3.02
C ILE A 435 7.48 26.40 4.47
N ARG A 436 8.55 25.74 4.91
CA ARG A 436 9.13 25.92 6.23
C ARG A 436 10.60 25.55 6.15
N SER A 437 11.46 26.57 6.02
CA SER A 437 12.86 26.39 5.70
C SER A 437 13.73 27.37 6.48
N PHE A 438 14.34 26.88 7.55
CA PHE A 438 15.41 27.54 8.29
C PHE A 438 16.71 27.34 7.54
N MET A 439 17.47 28.42 7.35
CA MET A 439 18.84 28.36 6.83
C MET A 439 19.79 28.95 7.86
N VAL A 440 20.71 28.13 8.35
CA VAL A 440 21.72 28.50 9.34
C VAL A 440 23.12 28.21 8.79
N GLU A 441 24.01 29.19 8.91
CA GLU A 441 25.43 29.04 8.60
C GLU A 441 26.22 29.02 9.91
N TYR A 442 27.08 28.02 10.10
CA TYR A 442 27.98 27.93 11.25
C TYR A 442 29.28 27.24 10.86
N ASP A 443 30.41 27.88 11.19
CA ASP A 443 31.77 27.38 10.95
C ASP A 443 32.04 26.88 9.52
N GLY A 444 31.51 27.62 8.53
CA GLY A 444 31.67 27.32 7.10
C GLY A 444 30.68 26.31 6.52
N TYR A 445 29.89 25.63 7.35
CA TYR A 445 28.81 24.72 6.94
C TYR A 445 27.48 25.46 6.81
N ILE A 446 26.62 24.99 5.91
CA ILE A 446 25.26 25.51 5.73
C ILE A 446 24.28 24.38 6.00
N PHE A 447 23.33 24.61 6.90
CA PHE A 447 22.25 23.68 7.20
C PHE A 447 20.90 24.29 6.84
N VAL A 448 20.12 23.57 6.03
CA VAL A 448 18.76 23.95 5.63
C VAL A 448 17.78 22.91 6.15
N THR A 449 16.87 23.28 7.04
CA THR A 449 15.97 22.35 7.74
C THR A 449 14.57 22.92 7.92
N ASN A 450 13.57 22.05 8.04
CA ASN A 450 12.21 22.45 8.38
C ASN A 450 11.96 22.58 9.89
N SER A 451 12.94 22.20 10.73
CA SER A 451 12.81 22.20 12.18
C SER A 451 13.69 23.26 12.83
N GLU A 452 13.08 24.09 13.67
CA GLU A 452 13.80 25.04 14.51
C GLU A 452 14.68 24.32 15.53
N THR A 453 14.19 23.21 16.09
CA THR A 453 14.95 22.36 17.01
C THR A 453 16.20 21.81 16.34
N LEU A 454 16.12 21.28 15.12
CA LEU A 454 17.32 20.82 14.40
C LEU A 454 18.28 21.97 14.09
N ALA A 455 17.78 23.12 13.64
CA ALA A 455 18.59 24.30 13.38
C ALA A 455 19.37 24.74 14.63
N ARG A 456 18.70 24.72 15.79
CA ARG A 456 19.32 24.99 17.09
C ARG A 456 20.36 23.95 17.47
N ARG A 457 20.04 22.66 17.34
CA ARG A 457 20.96 21.56 17.67
C ARG A 457 22.21 21.57 16.80
N PHE A 458 22.10 21.91 15.52
CA PHE A 458 23.25 22.12 14.63
C PHE A 458 24.23 23.17 15.17
N VAL A 459 23.74 24.32 15.65
CA VAL A 459 24.59 25.37 16.25
C VAL A 459 25.16 24.93 17.60
N GLU A 460 24.36 24.28 18.45
CA GLU A 460 24.81 23.78 19.76
C GLU A 460 25.92 22.73 19.63
N VAL A 461 25.79 21.81 18.68
CA VAL A 461 26.81 20.80 18.35
C VAL A 461 28.07 21.48 17.82
N GLY A 462 27.92 22.47 16.93
CA GLY A 462 29.06 23.24 16.43
C GLY A 462 29.83 24.01 17.52
N LYS A 463 29.19 24.35 18.65
CA LYS A 463 29.82 25.03 19.79
C LYS A 463 30.44 24.06 20.80
N SER A 464 29.74 22.97 21.10
CA SER A 464 30.13 21.98 22.12
C SER A 464 31.16 20.99 21.60
N GLY A 465 31.06 20.61 20.32
CA GLY A 465 31.79 19.48 19.74
C GLY A 465 31.13 18.13 20.01
N ASP A 466 30.01 18.07 20.74
CA ASP A 466 29.28 16.83 21.08
C ASP A 466 28.47 16.32 19.88
N SER A 467 29.17 15.95 18.81
CA SER A 467 28.61 15.55 17.52
C SER A 467 28.40 14.04 17.42
N LEU A 468 27.68 13.62 16.38
CA LEU A 468 27.53 12.23 15.99
C LEU A 468 28.89 11.54 15.83
N ALA A 469 29.86 12.21 15.21
CA ALA A 469 31.22 11.70 15.02
C ALA A 469 31.98 11.42 16.32
N GLN A 470 31.61 12.10 17.42
CA GLN A 470 32.21 11.86 18.74
C GLN A 470 31.56 10.71 19.50
N THR A 471 30.45 10.15 19.01
CA THR A 471 29.77 9.05 19.70
C THR A 471 30.53 7.72 19.53
N PRO A 472 30.66 6.90 20.59
CA PRO A 472 31.32 5.60 20.48
C PRO A 472 30.67 4.69 19.43
N SER A 473 29.34 4.69 19.34
CA SER A 473 28.59 3.86 18.40
C SER A 473 28.82 4.26 16.95
N PHE A 474 29.00 5.55 16.64
CA PHE A 474 29.31 5.98 15.27
C PHE A 474 30.75 5.66 14.88
N ARG A 475 31.70 5.83 15.79
CA ARG A 475 33.11 5.43 15.55
C ARG A 475 33.23 3.92 15.34
N PHE A 476 32.48 3.14 16.11
CA PHE A 476 32.38 1.69 15.87
C PHE A 476 31.78 1.38 14.50
N ALA A 477 30.69 2.05 14.12
CA ALA A 477 30.13 1.91 12.77
C ALA A 477 31.14 2.27 11.67
N ARG A 478 31.98 3.29 11.87
CA ARG A 478 33.09 3.64 10.95
C ARG A 478 34.27 2.69 11.00
N GLN A 479 34.46 1.95 12.09
CA GLN A 479 35.44 0.87 12.14
C GLN A 479 35.01 -0.31 11.25
N LEU A 480 33.70 -0.62 11.27
CA LEU A 480 33.08 -1.67 10.47
C LEU A 480 32.94 -1.26 8.99
N MET A 481 32.57 0.00 8.75
CA MET A 481 32.42 0.60 7.42
C MET A 481 33.38 1.79 7.23
N PRO A 482 34.69 1.52 7.02
CA PRO A 482 35.71 2.56 6.94
C PRO A 482 35.56 3.42 5.70
N LEU A 483 36.03 4.68 5.80
CA LEU A 483 35.99 5.67 4.71
C LEU A 483 36.66 5.19 3.41
N THR A 484 37.59 4.24 3.49
CA THR A 484 38.27 3.65 2.33
C THR A 484 37.36 2.82 1.43
N ARG A 485 36.19 2.38 1.92
CA ARG A 485 35.16 1.75 1.10
C ARG A 485 34.61 2.68 0.03
N ASN A 486 34.63 4.00 0.28
CA ASN A 486 34.14 5.01 -0.64
C ASN A 486 32.71 4.72 -1.14
N ASP A 487 31.81 4.33 -0.21
CA ASP A 487 30.41 4.06 -0.52
C ASP A 487 29.74 5.31 -1.13
N THR A 488 28.93 5.11 -2.18
CA THR A 488 28.14 6.17 -2.85
C THR A 488 27.14 6.80 -1.90
N ILE A 489 26.51 5.98 -1.06
CA ILE A 489 25.63 6.40 0.03
C ILE A 489 26.07 5.66 1.29
N PHE A 490 26.20 6.39 2.40
CA PHE A 490 26.34 5.81 3.72
C PHE A 490 25.20 6.31 4.61
N ALA A 491 24.32 5.39 5.02
CA ALA A 491 23.23 5.65 5.93
C ALA A 491 23.56 5.10 7.32
N TYR A 492 23.28 5.88 8.35
CA TYR A 492 23.46 5.52 9.74
C TYR A 492 22.25 5.97 10.57
N PHE A 493 21.64 5.03 11.28
CA PHE A 493 20.56 5.28 12.23
C PHE A 493 21.11 5.11 13.63
N SER A 494 21.30 6.24 14.33
CA SER A 494 21.96 6.25 15.63
C SER A 494 21.06 5.63 16.72
N PRO A 495 21.64 5.06 17.79
CA PRO A 495 20.85 4.55 18.90
C PRO A 495 19.99 5.65 19.53
N ALA A 496 20.52 6.88 19.64
CA ALA A 496 19.80 8.01 20.19
C ALA A 496 18.62 8.45 19.31
N MET A 497 18.73 8.35 17.98
CA MET A 497 17.61 8.59 17.07
C MET A 497 16.54 7.51 17.23
N LEU A 498 16.90 6.23 17.23
CA LEU A 498 15.97 5.12 17.42
C LEU A 498 15.26 5.19 18.78
N GLN A 499 15.98 5.56 19.85
CA GLN A 499 15.39 5.80 21.18
C GLN A 499 14.45 7.00 21.17
N GLY A 500 14.78 8.03 20.39
CA GLY A 500 13.93 9.20 20.17
C GLY A 500 12.60 8.86 19.49
N LEU A 501 12.56 7.85 18.60
CA LEU A 501 11.32 7.42 17.96
C LEU A 501 10.29 6.89 18.97
N VAL A 502 10.76 6.20 20.00
CA VAL A 502 9.91 5.62 21.07
C VAL A 502 9.86 6.47 22.34
N ALA A 503 10.38 7.70 22.30
CA ALA A 503 10.34 8.64 23.40
C ALA A 503 8.89 9.12 23.68
N PRO A 504 8.55 9.52 24.92
CA PRO A 504 7.17 9.82 25.31
C PRO A 504 6.58 11.00 24.54
N ASP A 505 7.36 12.06 24.36
CA ASP A 505 6.99 13.23 23.56
C ASP A 505 6.73 12.84 22.10
N ASN A 506 7.62 12.04 21.51
CA ASN A 506 7.52 11.66 20.11
C ASN A 506 6.30 10.76 19.84
N MET A 507 6.10 9.72 20.66
CA MET A 507 4.99 8.77 20.48
C MET A 507 3.63 9.40 20.73
N ILE A 508 3.51 10.26 21.74
CA ILE A 508 2.26 10.95 22.04
C ILE A 508 1.94 11.97 20.95
N GLU A 509 2.93 12.74 20.48
CA GLU A 509 2.70 13.68 19.38
C GLU A 509 2.39 12.96 18.06
N LEU A 510 3.06 11.85 17.76
CA LEU A 510 2.74 11.02 16.59
C LEU A 510 1.27 10.55 16.63
N ARG A 511 0.81 10.04 17.77
CA ARG A 511 -0.61 9.67 17.95
C ARG A 511 -1.55 10.86 17.76
N ARG A 512 -1.21 12.04 18.30
CA ARG A 512 -2.02 13.27 18.12
C ARG A 512 -2.04 13.76 16.66
N ARG A 513 -0.96 13.59 15.89
CA ARG A 513 -0.91 13.88 14.45
C ARG A 513 -1.87 12.99 13.66
N MET A 514 -1.89 11.68 13.95
CA MET A 514 -2.85 10.76 13.33
C MET A 514 -4.30 11.13 13.65
N HIS A 515 -4.58 11.59 14.88
CA HIS A 515 -5.89 12.16 15.22
C HIS A 515 -6.21 13.42 14.39
N ALA A 516 -5.22 14.27 14.13
CA ALA A 516 -5.38 15.47 13.32
C ALA A 516 -5.65 15.14 11.84
N GLU A 517 -4.88 14.24 11.24
CA GLU A 517 -5.15 13.71 9.90
C GLU A 517 -6.55 13.12 9.78
N SER A 518 -6.95 12.31 10.77
CA SER A 518 -8.28 11.70 10.79
C SER A 518 -9.38 12.75 10.80
N ASP A 519 -9.24 13.80 11.61
CA ASP A 519 -10.22 14.87 11.68
C ASP A 519 -10.29 15.67 10.36
N ILE A 520 -9.14 15.97 9.75
CA ILE A 520 -9.09 16.67 8.46
C ILE A 520 -9.82 15.83 7.39
N ALA A 521 -9.52 14.53 7.30
CA ALA A 521 -10.19 13.62 6.38
C ALA A 521 -11.71 13.55 6.63
N LEU A 522 -12.14 13.46 7.91
CA LEU A 522 -13.55 13.46 8.29
C LEU A 522 -14.30 14.70 7.82
N VAL A 523 -13.71 15.90 7.92
CA VAL A 523 -14.35 17.13 7.44
C VAL A 523 -14.58 17.07 5.92
N HIS A 524 -13.60 16.58 5.15
CA HIS A 524 -13.76 16.42 3.71
C HIS A 524 -14.89 15.45 3.36
N VAL A 525 -14.92 14.25 3.97
CA VAL A 525 -16.00 13.29 3.71
C VAL A 525 -17.36 13.83 4.17
N ALA A 526 -17.41 14.54 5.30
CA ALA A 526 -18.63 15.15 5.82
C ALA A 526 -19.20 16.25 4.93
N ARG A 527 -18.34 17.10 4.34
CA ARG A 527 -18.76 18.10 3.35
C ARG A 527 -19.37 17.44 2.11
N LEU A 528 -18.77 16.35 1.63
CA LEU A 528 -19.31 15.60 0.50
C LEU A 528 -20.67 14.98 0.84
N ALA A 529 -20.81 14.35 2.01
CA ALA A 529 -22.07 13.77 2.46
C ALA A 529 -23.18 14.82 2.62
N ALA A 530 -22.85 15.98 3.21
CA ALA A 530 -23.78 17.09 3.34
C ALA A 530 -24.24 17.62 1.97
N ALA A 531 -23.30 17.83 1.04
CA ALA A 531 -23.60 18.26 -0.32
C ALA A 531 -24.45 17.22 -1.07
N ALA A 532 -24.13 15.93 -0.96
CA ALA A 532 -24.89 14.84 -1.56
C ALA A 532 -26.36 14.86 -1.16
N GLU A 533 -26.60 15.19 0.11
CA GLU A 533 -27.92 15.27 0.75
C GLU A 533 -28.69 16.58 0.50
N GLY A 534 -28.11 17.51 -0.25
CA GLY A 534 -28.68 18.85 -0.50
C GLY A 534 -28.59 19.80 0.69
N SER A 535 -27.80 19.47 1.71
CA SER A 535 -27.55 20.35 2.85
C SER A 535 -26.62 21.49 2.46
N SER A 536 -26.91 22.70 2.95
CA SER A 536 -26.01 23.85 2.81
C SER A 536 -24.93 23.92 3.90
N ALA A 537 -24.88 22.92 4.79
CA ALA A 537 -23.86 22.83 5.83
C ALA A 537 -22.48 22.68 5.19
N ARG A 538 -21.62 23.70 5.40
CA ARG A 538 -20.24 23.68 4.88
C ARG A 538 -19.21 23.81 5.98
N SER A 539 -19.52 24.59 7.01
CA SER A 539 -18.61 24.78 8.13
C SER A 539 -18.67 23.62 9.12
N ILE A 540 -17.59 23.37 9.85
CA ILE A 540 -17.51 22.35 10.90
C ILE A 540 -18.69 22.46 11.89
N ALA A 541 -19.05 23.68 12.32
CA ALA A 541 -20.17 23.90 13.22
C ALA A 541 -21.50 23.47 12.60
N GLN A 542 -21.79 23.88 11.37
CA GLN A 542 -23.00 23.49 10.65
C GLN A 542 -23.06 21.98 10.39
N LEU A 543 -21.92 21.36 10.08
CA LEU A 543 -21.82 19.91 9.86
C LEU A 543 -22.09 19.14 11.16
N THR A 544 -21.60 19.64 12.29
CA THR A 544 -21.86 19.07 13.61
C THR A 544 -23.34 19.21 14.00
N ASP A 545 -23.91 20.42 13.84
CA ASP A 545 -25.31 20.69 14.17
C ASP A 545 -26.29 19.86 13.32
N ALA A 546 -25.93 19.59 12.06
CA ALA A 546 -26.70 18.74 11.15
C ALA A 546 -26.44 17.23 11.32
N GLY A 547 -25.51 16.85 12.21
CA GLY A 547 -25.15 15.47 12.54
C GLY A 547 -24.24 14.77 11.53
N TYR A 548 -23.64 15.49 10.57
CA TYR A 548 -22.63 14.94 9.66
C TYR A 548 -21.26 14.75 10.35
N LEU A 549 -21.00 15.52 11.41
CA LEU A 549 -19.87 15.29 12.30
C LEU A 549 -20.39 14.96 13.71
N PRO A 550 -19.69 14.12 14.49
CA PRO A 550 -20.11 13.75 15.83
C PRO A 550 -20.11 14.94 16.79
N ALA A 551 -20.92 14.86 17.84
CA ALA A 551 -20.92 15.88 18.89
C ALA A 551 -19.54 16.02 19.54
N GLY A 552 -19.07 17.26 19.71
CA GLY A 552 -17.73 17.51 20.27
C GLY A 552 -16.58 17.23 19.30
N PHE A 553 -16.86 17.11 18.00
CA PHE A 553 -15.86 16.93 16.95
C PHE A 553 -14.65 17.87 17.10
N SER A 554 -13.47 17.31 16.83
CA SER A 554 -12.17 17.99 16.85
C SER A 554 -11.75 18.63 18.17
N LYS A 555 -12.45 18.38 19.28
CA LYS A 555 -11.95 18.75 20.61
C LYS A 555 -10.85 17.78 21.01
N ARG A 556 -9.62 18.27 21.17
CA ARG A 556 -8.49 17.46 21.65
C ARG A 556 -7.96 17.97 22.98
N ALA A 557 -7.36 17.05 23.74
CA ALA A 557 -6.86 17.35 25.08
C ALA A 557 -5.77 18.44 25.07
N ASP A 558 -4.98 18.52 24.00
CA ASP A 558 -3.94 19.53 23.82
C ASP A 558 -4.44 20.93 23.43
N GLY A 559 -5.76 21.11 23.39
CA GLY A 559 -6.42 22.35 22.98
C GLY A 559 -6.34 22.60 21.47
N SER A 560 -5.73 21.70 20.70
CA SER A 560 -5.77 21.77 19.24
C SER A 560 -7.14 21.31 18.74
N SER A 561 -7.51 21.89 17.61
CA SER A 561 -8.63 21.47 16.78
C SER A 561 -8.31 21.69 15.30
N VAL A 562 -9.19 21.20 14.44
CA VAL A 562 -9.26 21.54 13.03
C VAL A 562 -10.03 22.84 12.86
N PHE A 563 -9.62 23.65 11.89
CA PHE A 563 -10.32 24.85 11.47
C PHE A 563 -10.27 25.00 9.94
N GLU A 564 -11.07 25.94 9.44
CA GLU A 564 -11.32 26.11 8.01
C GLU A 564 -10.88 27.50 7.56
N ILE A 565 -10.12 27.59 6.47
CA ILE A 565 -9.84 28.83 5.76
C ILE A 565 -10.29 28.64 4.31
N GLY A 566 -11.44 29.22 3.95
CA GLY A 566 -12.05 28.92 2.65
C GLY A 566 -12.36 27.43 2.53
N ASP A 567 -11.79 26.78 1.51
CA ASP A 567 -11.94 25.34 1.31
C ASP A 567 -10.86 24.52 2.03
N ASP A 568 -9.78 25.15 2.48
CA ASP A 568 -8.67 24.49 3.16
C ASP A 568 -9.02 24.11 4.60
N ILE A 569 -8.57 22.92 4.98
CA ILE A 569 -8.79 22.33 6.31
C ILE A 569 -7.43 22.03 6.92
N MET A 570 -7.18 22.56 8.12
CA MET A 570 -5.88 22.45 8.75
C MET A 570 -5.99 22.37 10.26
N ASP A 571 -4.92 21.91 10.88
CA ASP A 571 -4.79 21.83 12.33
C ASP A 571 -4.30 23.15 12.92
N THR A 572 -4.96 23.63 13.97
CA THR A 572 -4.62 24.88 14.69
C THR A 572 -3.20 24.92 15.25
N LYS A 573 -2.60 23.77 15.60
CA LYS A 573 -1.23 23.69 16.15
C LYS A 573 -0.23 23.20 15.10
N ARG A 574 -0.63 22.22 14.28
CA ARG A 574 0.27 21.48 13.38
C ARG A 574 0.32 22.05 11.96
N GLY A 575 -0.73 22.71 11.47
CA GLY A 575 -0.79 23.23 10.10
C GLY A 575 -1.47 22.27 9.11
N ALA A 576 -1.07 22.33 7.84
CA ALA A 576 -1.70 21.53 6.78
C ALA A 576 -1.26 20.06 6.81
N ARG A 577 -2.17 19.15 6.46
CA ARG A 577 -1.88 17.72 6.29
C ARG A 577 -0.75 17.52 5.26
N GLY A 578 0.16 16.60 5.55
CA GLY A 578 1.37 16.37 4.75
C GLY A 578 2.52 17.35 5.00
N TYR A 579 2.26 18.43 5.74
CA TYR A 579 3.24 19.46 6.10
C TYR A 579 3.12 19.84 7.57
N PHE A 580 2.70 18.91 8.43
CA PHE A 580 2.57 19.21 9.85
C PHE A 580 3.89 19.70 10.42
N LEU A 581 3.78 20.52 11.45
CA LEU A 581 4.90 20.96 12.26
C LEU A 581 5.74 19.74 12.66
N PRO A 582 7.07 19.75 12.43
CA PRO A 582 7.92 18.65 12.83
C PRO A 582 7.74 18.29 14.30
N ILE A 583 7.77 17.00 14.64
CA ILE A 583 7.53 16.54 16.03
C ILE A 583 8.53 17.18 16.99
N ALA A 584 9.79 17.33 16.58
CA ALA A 584 10.80 17.96 17.43
C ALA A 584 10.54 19.45 17.73
N ASP A 585 9.65 20.11 16.98
CA ASP A 585 9.22 21.49 17.22
C ASP A 585 7.89 21.56 18.00
N ALA A 586 7.20 20.42 18.20
CA ALA A 586 5.93 20.34 18.92
C ALA A 586 6.18 20.06 20.42
N SER A 587 5.92 21.04 21.29
CA SER A 587 6.07 20.82 22.73
C SER A 587 4.95 19.94 23.30
N VAL A 588 5.36 18.93 24.08
CA VAL A 588 4.48 18.00 24.82
C VAL A 588 4.87 18.02 26.30
N ASP A 589 4.35 19.01 27.04
CA ASP A 589 4.67 19.16 28.48
C ASP A 589 3.66 18.45 29.38
N LYS A 590 2.42 18.28 28.90
CA LYS A 590 1.31 17.69 29.64
C LYS A 590 0.53 16.70 28.77
N VAL A 591 0.00 15.68 29.43
CA VAL A 591 -0.69 14.55 28.80
C VAL A 591 -1.96 14.20 29.55
N THR A 592 -2.87 13.49 28.89
CA THR A 592 -4.04 12.90 29.55
C THR A 592 -3.65 11.64 30.32
N GLY A 593 -4.50 11.21 31.25
CA GLY A 593 -4.31 9.92 31.92
C GLY A 593 -4.49 8.70 31.00
N GLU A 594 -5.13 8.86 29.84
CA GLU A 594 -5.18 7.81 28.81
C GLU A 594 -3.86 7.73 28.06
N GLU A 595 -3.33 8.87 27.59
CA GLU A 595 -2.05 8.97 26.91
C GLU A 595 -0.91 8.44 27.78
N ALA A 596 -0.90 8.80 29.07
CA ALA A 596 0.09 8.32 30.02
C ALA A 596 0.05 6.80 30.16
N ARG A 597 -1.12 6.21 30.46
CA ARG A 597 -1.27 4.76 30.61
C ARG A 597 -0.99 3.98 29.32
N TRP A 598 -1.34 4.56 28.18
CA TRP A 598 -1.03 3.98 26.88
C TRP A 598 0.48 3.92 26.66
N TYR A 599 1.18 5.02 26.92
CA TYR A 599 2.63 5.08 26.73
C TYR A 599 3.40 4.27 27.78
N GLU A 600 2.96 4.25 29.04
CA GLU A 600 3.58 3.45 30.11
C GLU A 600 3.70 1.97 29.73
N ARG A 601 2.70 1.39 29.04
CA ARG A 601 2.78 0.02 28.52
C ARG A 601 3.91 -0.16 27.50
N ILE A 602 4.06 0.79 26.58
CA ILE A 602 5.14 0.79 25.59
C ILE A 602 6.49 0.93 26.31
N ALA A 603 6.58 1.86 27.26
CA ALA A 603 7.80 2.09 28.02
C ALA A 603 8.23 0.85 28.81
N ASP A 604 7.30 0.15 29.45
CA ASP A 604 7.55 -1.08 30.20
C ASP A 604 8.02 -2.22 29.29
N ASP A 605 7.40 -2.41 28.11
CA ASP A 605 7.80 -3.44 27.16
C ASP A 605 9.22 -3.20 26.61
N TYR A 606 9.55 -1.96 26.24
CA TYR A 606 10.91 -1.62 25.79
C TYR A 606 11.92 -1.69 26.95
N SER A 607 11.53 -1.29 28.17
CA SER A 607 12.38 -1.38 29.37
C SER A 607 12.69 -2.82 29.79
N THR A 608 11.90 -3.79 29.35
CA THR A 608 12.11 -5.21 29.68
C THR A 608 12.81 -5.96 28.54
N ARG A 609 12.42 -5.74 27.28
CA ARG A 609 12.90 -6.53 26.13
C ARG A 609 14.00 -5.84 25.32
N PHE A 610 13.96 -4.52 25.19
CA PHE A 610 14.86 -3.75 24.31
C PHE A 610 15.55 -2.62 25.08
N ARG A 611 16.28 -2.94 26.15
CA ARG A 611 16.97 -1.91 26.97
C ARG A 611 18.11 -1.18 26.25
N GLN A 612 18.51 -1.66 25.08
CA GLN A 612 19.48 -1.04 24.17
C GLN A 612 18.98 -1.24 22.75
N LEU A 613 18.93 -0.16 21.98
CA LEU A 613 18.64 -0.20 20.55
C LEU A 613 19.95 -0.21 19.78
N ASP A 614 20.04 -1.16 18.86
CA ASP A 614 21.24 -1.44 18.10
C ASP A 614 21.24 -0.55 16.84
N PRO A 615 22.33 0.19 16.55
CA PRO A 615 22.36 1.07 15.40
C PRO A 615 22.35 0.28 14.09
N ILE A 616 21.75 0.89 13.07
CA ILE A 616 21.66 0.34 11.74
C ILE A 616 22.57 1.16 10.83
N MET A 617 23.46 0.49 10.09
CA MET A 617 24.34 1.13 9.13
C MET A 617 24.21 0.46 7.77
N ALA A 618 24.22 1.25 6.70
CA ALA A 618 24.13 0.76 5.33
C ALA A 618 25.07 1.53 4.41
N GLY A 619 25.83 0.81 3.59
CA GLY A 619 26.67 1.36 2.53
C GLY A 619 26.18 0.87 1.18
N ILE A 620 25.95 1.79 0.26
CA ILE A 620 25.57 1.48 -1.12
C ILE A 620 26.70 1.90 -2.04
N GLN A 621 27.21 0.98 -2.84
CA GLN A 621 28.16 1.23 -3.92
C GLN A 621 27.47 1.03 -5.27
N ARG A 622 27.98 1.75 -6.28
CA ARG A 622 27.58 1.54 -7.68
C ARG A 622 28.81 1.31 -8.52
N THR A 623 28.72 0.35 -9.43
CA THR A 623 29.75 0.06 -10.43
C THR A 623 29.10 -0.17 -11.77
N GLN A 624 29.65 0.40 -12.83
CA GLN A 624 29.19 0.11 -14.19
C GLN A 624 29.66 -1.30 -14.59
N LEU A 625 28.79 -2.08 -15.23
CA LEU A 625 29.15 -3.41 -15.72
C LEU A 625 29.99 -3.28 -17.00
N GLU A 626 31.12 -4.01 -17.06
CA GLU A 626 32.07 -3.98 -18.18
C GLU A 626 31.68 -4.94 -19.34
N ASP A 627 30.42 -5.35 -19.40
CA ASP A 627 29.89 -6.28 -20.41
C ASP A 627 29.36 -5.58 -21.68
N GLY A 628 29.40 -4.24 -21.71
CA GLY A 628 28.90 -3.43 -22.82
C GLY A 628 27.37 -3.28 -22.85
N SER A 629 26.65 -3.81 -21.86
CA SER A 629 25.18 -3.69 -21.75
C SER A 629 24.73 -2.29 -21.34
N GLY A 630 25.60 -1.52 -20.67
CA GLY A 630 25.25 -0.26 -20.04
C GLY A 630 24.54 -0.43 -18.68
N ASN A 631 24.38 -1.66 -18.20
CA ASN A 631 23.80 -1.95 -16.90
C ASN A 631 24.70 -1.48 -15.74
N GLU A 632 24.09 -1.19 -14.61
CA GLU A 632 24.77 -0.85 -13.36
C GLU A 632 24.65 -2.00 -12.37
N ARG A 633 25.68 -2.22 -11.56
CA ARG A 633 25.66 -3.11 -10.41
C ARG A 633 25.61 -2.27 -9.14
N LEU A 634 24.60 -2.52 -8.32
CA LEU A 634 24.41 -1.93 -7.01
C LEU A 634 24.82 -2.93 -5.94
N THR A 635 25.70 -2.53 -5.04
CA THR A 635 26.11 -3.37 -3.89
C THR A 635 25.67 -2.67 -2.61
N ALA A 636 24.78 -3.31 -1.87
CA ALA A 636 24.32 -2.86 -0.56
C ALA A 636 24.94 -3.74 0.52
N HIS A 637 25.57 -3.11 1.49
CA HIS A 637 26.10 -3.74 2.71
C HIS A 637 25.36 -3.13 3.90
N VAL A 638 24.52 -3.91 4.57
CA VAL A 638 23.72 -3.48 5.72
C VAL A 638 24.18 -4.24 6.95
N GLU A 639 24.41 -3.52 8.04
CA GLU A 639 24.90 -4.10 9.28
C GLU A 639 24.14 -3.54 10.49
N ILE A 640 23.83 -4.42 11.44
CA ILE A 640 23.28 -4.08 12.76
C ILE A 640 24.27 -4.57 13.80
N ALA A 641 24.85 -3.65 14.57
CA ALA A 641 25.90 -3.95 15.54
C ALA A 641 25.92 -2.94 16.72
N PRO A 642 25.90 -3.36 17.99
CA PRO A 642 25.96 -4.75 18.45
C PRO A 642 24.65 -5.52 18.15
N TRP A 643 24.67 -6.85 18.14
CA TRP A 643 23.49 -7.69 17.95
C TRP A 643 23.40 -8.73 19.05
N SER A 644 22.19 -8.99 19.54
CA SER A 644 21.92 -10.12 20.44
C SER A 644 20.72 -10.92 19.89
N PRO A 645 20.92 -12.17 19.44
CA PRO A 645 19.84 -12.99 18.89
C PRO A 645 18.66 -13.21 19.86
N GLU A 646 18.93 -13.13 21.16
CA GLU A 646 17.93 -13.26 22.23
C GLU A 646 16.88 -12.14 22.16
N LYS A 647 17.27 -10.93 21.75
CA LYS A 647 16.37 -9.77 21.60
C LYS A 647 15.40 -9.92 20.42
N TYR A 648 15.79 -10.64 19.36
CA TYR A 648 15.09 -10.64 18.06
C TYR A 648 14.30 -11.92 17.75
N GLY A 649 13.97 -12.68 18.79
CA GLY A 649 13.00 -13.77 18.73
C GLY A 649 13.52 -15.09 18.14
N THR A 650 12.60 -16.02 17.91
CA THR A 650 12.91 -17.41 17.58
C THR A 650 13.57 -17.60 16.21
N ILE A 651 13.35 -16.69 15.25
CA ILE A 651 13.93 -16.82 13.90
C ILE A 651 15.44 -16.58 13.91
N ALA A 652 15.91 -15.54 14.61
CA ALA A 652 17.35 -15.28 14.78
C ALA A 652 18.06 -16.42 15.54
N GLN A 653 17.33 -17.13 16.41
CA GLN A 653 17.83 -18.28 17.17
C GLN A 653 17.89 -19.59 16.37
N GLN A 654 17.23 -19.66 15.21
CA GLN A 654 17.20 -20.86 14.36
C GLN A 654 18.36 -20.92 13.35
N LEU A 655 19.18 -19.88 13.24
CA LEU A 655 20.37 -19.89 12.38
C LEU A 655 21.51 -20.67 13.05
N GLY A 656 22.18 -21.50 12.28
CA GLY A 656 23.41 -22.16 12.71
C GLY A 656 24.61 -21.19 12.78
N PRO A 657 25.81 -21.66 13.19
CA PRO A 657 27.00 -20.81 13.17
C PRO A 657 27.37 -20.41 11.73
N PRO A 658 27.98 -19.23 11.49
CA PRO A 658 28.46 -18.83 10.16
C PRO A 658 29.39 -19.88 9.57
N THR A 659 29.24 -20.20 8.30
CA THR A 659 29.98 -21.29 7.64
C THR A 659 30.56 -20.83 6.30
N ASN A 660 31.77 -21.30 6.01
CA ASN A 660 32.46 -21.14 4.73
C ASN A 660 32.08 -22.24 3.73
N VAL A 661 31.19 -23.15 4.12
CA VAL A 661 30.62 -24.13 3.21
C VAL A 661 29.44 -23.50 2.50
N ALA A 662 29.45 -23.52 1.17
CA ALA A 662 28.32 -23.17 0.33
C ALA A 662 27.91 -24.36 -0.53
N MET A 663 26.62 -24.46 -0.83
CA MET A 663 26.11 -25.43 -1.79
C MET A 663 26.27 -24.87 -3.21
N ASP A 664 26.88 -25.66 -4.10
CA ASP A 664 26.81 -25.44 -5.53
C ASP A 664 25.44 -25.89 -6.05
N PHE A 665 24.86 -25.03 -6.88
CA PHE A 665 23.58 -25.25 -7.54
C PHE A 665 23.82 -25.53 -9.02
N ALA A 666 22.83 -26.11 -9.69
CA ALA A 666 22.95 -26.34 -11.11
C ALA A 666 22.84 -24.99 -11.87
N PRO A 667 23.58 -24.79 -12.98
CA PRO A 667 23.61 -23.51 -13.69
C PRO A 667 22.25 -23.03 -14.25
N ASP A 668 21.28 -23.94 -14.36
CA ASP A 668 19.92 -23.71 -14.81
C ASP A 668 18.93 -23.46 -13.64
N ASP A 669 19.41 -23.36 -12.41
CA ASP A 669 18.62 -22.91 -11.26
C ASP A 669 18.51 -21.37 -11.27
N ILE A 670 17.32 -20.86 -11.61
CA ILE A 670 17.05 -19.41 -11.70
C ILE A 670 16.87 -18.77 -10.31
N VAL A 671 16.40 -19.55 -9.33
CA VAL A 671 16.35 -19.14 -7.93
C VAL A 671 17.00 -20.22 -7.09
N ALA A 672 18.00 -19.84 -6.29
CA ALA A 672 18.67 -20.73 -5.37
C ALA A 672 18.76 -20.09 -3.99
N VAL A 673 18.31 -20.79 -2.95
CA VAL A 673 18.40 -20.32 -1.57
C VAL A 673 18.98 -21.42 -0.71
N GLN A 674 19.96 -21.08 0.13
CA GLN A 674 20.52 -21.99 1.13
C GLN A 674 20.55 -21.28 2.49
N ALA A 675 20.31 -22.05 3.55
CA ALA A 675 20.36 -21.60 4.92
C ALA A 675 21.04 -22.66 5.79
N HIS A 676 22.05 -22.25 6.55
CA HIS A 676 22.63 -23.06 7.62
C HIS A 676 21.81 -22.84 8.89
N VAL A 677 21.07 -23.87 9.30
CA VAL A 677 20.09 -23.78 10.38
C VAL A 677 20.41 -24.75 11.51
N ALA A 678 20.07 -24.35 12.73
CA ALA A 678 20.18 -25.16 13.93
C ALA A 678 18.93 -24.96 14.78
N SER A 679 18.23 -26.04 15.10
CA SER A 679 17.07 -25.99 16.00
C SER A 679 16.88 -27.32 16.69
N GLU A 680 16.20 -27.34 17.84
CA GLU A 680 15.86 -28.59 18.52
C GLU A 680 15.07 -29.56 17.63
N LEU A 681 14.23 -29.02 16.74
CA LEU A 681 13.46 -29.78 15.76
C LEU A 681 14.34 -30.42 14.68
N LEU A 682 15.30 -29.68 14.13
CA LEU A 682 16.15 -30.13 13.02
C LEU A 682 17.39 -30.90 13.48
N GLY A 683 17.77 -30.79 14.75
CA GLY A 683 18.97 -31.40 15.31
C GLY A 683 20.22 -30.53 15.13
N PRO A 684 21.42 -31.12 14.98
CA PRO A 684 22.65 -30.34 14.88
C PRO A 684 22.69 -29.50 13.59
N PRO A 685 23.54 -28.47 13.53
CA PRO A 685 23.58 -27.52 12.42
C PRO A 685 23.68 -28.21 11.06
N THR A 686 22.76 -27.86 10.15
CA THR A 686 22.59 -28.49 8.85
C THR A 686 22.28 -27.42 7.80
N HIS A 687 22.83 -27.55 6.60
CA HIS A 687 22.44 -26.75 5.44
C HIS A 687 21.11 -27.28 4.92
N LEU A 688 20.10 -26.42 4.84
CA LEU A 688 18.91 -26.61 4.02
C LEU A 688 19.08 -25.76 2.76
N PHE A 689 18.72 -26.30 1.61
CA PHE A 689 18.82 -25.56 0.36
C PHE A 689 17.70 -25.91 -0.61
N VAL A 690 17.29 -24.95 -1.42
CA VAL A 690 16.28 -25.09 -2.45
C VAL A 690 16.80 -24.51 -3.75
N GLY A 691 16.65 -25.25 -4.84
CA GLY A 691 16.89 -24.79 -6.20
C GLY A 691 15.59 -24.88 -7.00
N ILE A 692 15.22 -23.79 -7.66
CA ILE A 692 14.05 -23.70 -8.54
C ILE A 692 14.56 -23.49 -9.96
N LYS A 693 14.12 -24.35 -10.88
CA LYS A 693 14.48 -24.26 -12.30
C LYS A 693 13.72 -23.17 -13.00
N ASP A 694 14.34 -22.64 -14.05
CA ASP A 694 13.65 -21.76 -14.97
C ASP A 694 12.48 -22.49 -15.65
N SER A 695 11.25 -22.20 -15.21
CA SER A 695 10.04 -22.93 -15.56
C SER A 695 8.80 -22.09 -15.26
N ILE A 696 7.60 -22.63 -15.50
CA ILE A 696 6.33 -21.96 -15.17
C ILE A 696 5.80 -22.55 -13.85
N PRO A 697 5.82 -21.81 -12.74
CA PRO A 697 5.29 -22.23 -11.45
C PRO A 697 3.77 -22.41 -11.47
N PRO A 698 3.19 -23.15 -10.50
CA PRO A 698 1.76 -23.05 -10.18
C PRO A 698 1.36 -21.63 -9.77
N GLN A 699 0.06 -21.33 -9.82
CA GLN A 699 -0.47 -20.06 -9.30
C GLN A 699 -0.46 -20.07 -7.76
N PRO A 700 -0.31 -18.93 -7.07
CA PRO A 700 -0.31 -18.86 -5.61
C PRO A 700 -1.56 -19.47 -4.95
N ASP A 701 -2.74 -19.27 -5.54
CA ASP A 701 -4.01 -19.85 -5.06
C ASP A 701 -4.00 -21.39 -5.11
N ASP A 702 -3.13 -22.01 -5.91
CA ASP A 702 -2.94 -23.46 -5.90
C ASP A 702 -2.29 -23.95 -4.59
N PHE A 703 -1.79 -23.06 -3.72
CA PHE A 703 -1.21 -23.42 -2.43
C PHE A 703 -2.21 -23.42 -1.26
N ASP A 704 -3.48 -23.05 -1.50
CA ASP A 704 -4.49 -22.97 -0.44
C ASP A 704 -4.98 -24.34 0.03
N GLY A 705 -4.66 -24.67 1.28
CA GLY A 705 -4.99 -25.95 1.90
C GLY A 705 -4.04 -27.09 1.52
N LEU A 706 -3.84 -28.03 2.45
CA LEU A 706 -2.75 -29.03 2.40
C LEU A 706 -2.68 -29.89 1.12
N ILE A 707 -3.82 -30.20 0.50
CA ILE A 707 -3.89 -31.01 -0.73
C ILE A 707 -3.50 -30.19 -1.96
N ALA A 708 -3.92 -28.92 -2.03
CA ALA A 708 -3.58 -28.03 -3.13
C ALA A 708 -2.10 -27.66 -3.06
N THR A 709 -1.60 -27.26 -1.88
CA THR A 709 -0.15 -27.04 -1.62
C THR A 709 0.69 -28.20 -2.15
N TYR A 710 0.27 -29.44 -1.90
CA TYR A 710 0.98 -30.62 -2.39
C TYR A 710 0.94 -30.78 -3.92
N ARG A 711 -0.17 -30.42 -4.59
CA ARG A 711 -0.25 -30.43 -6.07
C ARG A 711 0.57 -29.30 -6.69
N ALA A 712 0.56 -28.11 -6.10
CA ALA A 712 1.37 -26.97 -6.52
C ALA A 712 2.88 -27.26 -6.36
N LEU A 713 3.30 -27.75 -5.19
CA LEU A 713 4.68 -28.19 -4.99
C LEU A 713 5.11 -29.30 -5.97
N LYS A 714 4.15 -30.13 -6.43
CA LYS A 714 4.41 -31.17 -7.42
C LYS A 714 4.56 -30.63 -8.85
N SER A 715 3.96 -29.49 -9.20
CA SER A 715 4.10 -28.87 -10.52
C SER A 715 5.31 -27.95 -10.64
N LEU A 716 5.85 -27.47 -9.51
CA LEU A 716 7.07 -26.67 -9.47
C LEU A 716 8.31 -27.57 -9.71
N PRO A 717 9.07 -27.37 -10.80
CA PRO A 717 10.33 -28.05 -11.04
C PRO A 717 11.41 -27.50 -10.11
N ALA A 718 11.41 -28.00 -8.88
CA ALA A 718 12.33 -27.61 -7.83
C ALA A 718 12.87 -28.83 -7.09
N TYR A 719 13.91 -28.61 -6.30
CA TYR A 719 14.42 -29.58 -5.35
C TYR A 719 14.70 -28.94 -4.00
N LEU A 720 14.45 -29.69 -2.93
CA LEU A 720 14.77 -29.33 -1.55
C LEU A 720 15.83 -30.29 -1.03
N GLY A 721 16.97 -29.77 -0.63
CA GLY A 721 18.10 -30.54 -0.15
C GLY A 721 18.51 -30.23 1.28
N ALA A 722 19.22 -31.18 1.88
CA ALA A 722 19.90 -31.03 3.15
C ALA A 722 21.28 -31.69 3.15
N TRP A 723 22.24 -31.08 3.85
CA TRP A 723 23.61 -31.59 4.02
C TRP A 723 24.22 -31.10 5.37
N PRO A 724 25.07 -31.87 6.08
CA PRO A 724 25.52 -33.24 5.81
C PRO A 724 24.61 -34.30 6.44
N GLN A 725 23.41 -33.90 6.89
CA GLN A 725 22.48 -34.75 7.62
C GLN A 725 21.28 -35.16 6.75
N PRO A 726 21.33 -36.33 6.10
CA PRO A 726 20.21 -36.79 5.29
C PRO A 726 18.87 -36.87 6.04
N GLY A 727 18.92 -37.17 7.34
CA GLY A 727 17.73 -37.29 8.18
C GLY A 727 17.11 -35.96 8.63
N ALA A 728 17.71 -34.80 8.33
CA ALA A 728 17.14 -33.50 8.71
C ALA A 728 15.79 -33.25 8.03
N LEU A 729 15.67 -33.62 6.74
CA LEU A 729 14.41 -33.48 5.99
C LEU A 729 13.30 -34.41 6.50
N ASP A 730 13.64 -35.50 7.20
CA ASP A 730 12.66 -36.40 7.83
C ASP A 730 12.03 -35.83 9.10
N ARG A 731 12.65 -34.81 9.70
CA ARG A 731 12.16 -34.12 10.90
C ARG A 731 11.22 -32.96 10.57
N LEU A 732 11.22 -32.52 9.31
CA LEU A 732 10.22 -31.57 8.83
C LEU A 732 8.84 -32.25 8.83
N PRO A 733 7.75 -31.52 9.16
CA PRO A 733 6.40 -32.08 9.25
C PRO A 733 5.76 -32.38 7.87
N LEU A 734 6.52 -33.00 6.96
CA LEU A 734 6.12 -33.28 5.59
C LEU A 734 5.43 -34.64 5.43
N GLY A 735 5.49 -35.52 6.43
CA GLY A 735 4.76 -36.81 6.43
C GLY A 735 5.19 -37.83 5.36
N LEU A 736 6.42 -37.73 4.83
CA LEU A 736 6.84 -38.44 3.61
C LEU A 736 7.18 -39.94 3.80
N GLY A 737 7.36 -40.41 5.03
CA GLY A 737 7.71 -41.81 5.34
C GLY A 737 9.10 -42.24 4.85
N ARG A 738 9.46 -43.53 5.03
CA ARG A 738 10.79 -44.07 4.67
C ARG A 738 10.98 -44.41 3.17
N GLY A 739 9.90 -44.42 2.40
CA GLY A 739 9.90 -44.71 0.96
C GLY A 739 10.31 -46.13 0.54
N VAL A 740 10.26 -46.38 -0.77
CA VAL A 740 10.68 -47.64 -1.42
C VAL A 740 11.87 -47.34 -2.34
N PRO A 741 13.01 -48.07 -2.26
CA PRO A 741 14.14 -47.90 -3.16
C PRO A 741 13.76 -48.12 -4.63
N VAL A 742 14.18 -47.22 -5.53
CA VAL A 742 13.89 -47.30 -6.97
C VAL A 742 15.15 -47.37 -7.83
N SER A 743 16.29 -46.86 -7.36
CA SER A 743 17.61 -46.99 -7.98
C SER A 743 18.72 -46.76 -6.92
N PRO A 744 20.01 -46.99 -7.22
CA PRO A 744 21.08 -46.77 -6.24
C PRO A 744 21.05 -45.36 -5.65
N GLY A 745 20.91 -45.27 -4.32
CA GLY A 745 20.80 -43.99 -3.61
C GLY A 745 19.47 -43.25 -3.78
N MET A 746 18.52 -43.76 -4.59
CA MET A 746 17.23 -43.11 -4.82
C MET A 746 16.06 -43.93 -4.27
N SER A 747 15.16 -43.27 -3.55
CA SER A 747 13.93 -43.86 -3.00
C SER A 747 12.72 -43.03 -3.39
N ARG A 748 11.58 -43.69 -3.64
CA ARG A 748 10.28 -43.05 -3.85
C ARG A 748 9.50 -43.03 -2.55
N LEU A 749 9.20 -41.84 -2.04
CA LEU A 749 8.50 -41.58 -0.80
C LEU A 749 6.97 -41.60 -0.98
N ILE A 750 6.23 -41.48 0.13
CA ILE A 750 4.79 -41.25 0.11
C ILE A 750 4.53 -39.92 -0.59
N GLY A 751 3.50 -39.87 -1.44
CA GLY A 751 3.22 -38.68 -2.25
C GLY A 751 4.09 -38.55 -3.50
N GLY A 752 4.75 -39.62 -3.95
CA GLY A 752 5.46 -39.60 -5.25
C GLY A 752 6.68 -38.68 -5.31
N VAL A 753 7.15 -38.16 -4.17
CA VAL A 753 8.43 -37.47 -4.04
C VAL A 753 9.56 -38.48 -4.20
N TYR A 754 10.55 -38.15 -5.00
CA TYR A 754 11.80 -38.89 -5.11
C TYR A 754 12.83 -38.27 -4.19
N ARG A 755 13.54 -39.12 -3.46
CA ARG A 755 14.66 -38.76 -2.60
C ARG A 755 15.92 -39.38 -3.13
N TYR A 756 16.95 -38.57 -3.31
CA TYR A 756 18.33 -39.05 -3.37
C TYR A 756 18.96 -39.00 -1.97
N THR A 757 19.80 -39.97 -1.64
CA THR A 757 20.61 -40.00 -0.42
C THR A 757 21.99 -40.58 -0.74
N GLY A 758 23.03 -39.77 -0.58
CA GLY A 758 24.41 -40.14 -0.92
C GLY A 758 25.37 -38.99 -0.64
N GLY A 759 26.63 -39.30 -0.28
CA GLY A 759 27.66 -38.27 -0.07
C GLY A 759 27.36 -37.25 1.05
N GLY A 760 26.50 -37.60 2.01
CA GLY A 760 26.01 -36.68 3.06
C GLY A 760 24.79 -35.83 2.66
N PHE A 761 24.39 -35.87 1.38
CA PHE A 761 23.21 -35.17 0.88
C PHE A 761 21.94 -36.00 1.06
N SER A 762 20.83 -35.32 1.36
CA SER A 762 19.48 -35.78 1.02
C SER A 762 18.81 -34.73 0.17
N VAL A 763 18.30 -35.11 -1.00
CA VAL A 763 17.66 -34.16 -1.93
C VAL A 763 16.32 -34.73 -2.37
N LEU A 764 15.27 -33.93 -2.22
CA LEU A 764 13.89 -34.25 -2.53
C LEU A 764 13.45 -33.50 -3.78
N SER A 765 12.80 -34.19 -4.71
CA SER A 765 12.08 -33.55 -5.81
C SER A 765 10.90 -34.42 -6.24
N PHE A 766 9.85 -33.81 -6.76
CA PHE A 766 8.78 -34.56 -7.46
C PHE A 766 9.22 -35.07 -8.84
N TYR A 767 10.34 -34.56 -9.36
CA TYR A 767 10.84 -34.85 -10.70
C TYR A 767 12.16 -35.64 -10.64
N PRO A 768 12.12 -36.97 -10.91
CA PRO A 768 13.32 -37.81 -10.82
C PRO A 768 14.39 -37.44 -11.86
N ASP A 769 13.98 -37.02 -13.06
CA ASP A 769 14.92 -36.65 -14.12
C ASP A 769 15.63 -35.32 -13.80
N LEU A 770 14.90 -34.35 -13.22
CA LEU A 770 15.46 -33.09 -12.72
C LEU A 770 16.49 -33.35 -11.63
N LEU A 771 16.16 -34.24 -10.70
CA LEU A 771 17.08 -34.67 -9.65
C LEU A 771 18.36 -35.27 -10.27
N GLN A 772 18.22 -36.19 -11.22
CA GLN A 772 19.37 -36.81 -11.92
C GLN A 772 20.22 -35.80 -12.68
N ALA A 773 19.60 -34.80 -13.31
CA ALA A 773 20.31 -33.75 -14.04
C ALA A 773 21.03 -32.75 -13.12
N SER A 774 20.47 -32.47 -11.94
CA SER A 774 21.02 -31.47 -11.01
C SER A 774 22.11 -32.03 -10.10
N LEU A 775 22.01 -33.32 -9.71
CA LEU A 775 22.96 -33.96 -8.79
C LEU A 775 24.45 -33.87 -9.20
N PRO A 776 24.86 -33.96 -10.49
CA PRO A 776 26.26 -33.81 -10.89
C PRO A 776 26.87 -32.43 -10.59
N HIS A 777 26.03 -31.41 -10.44
CA HIS A 777 26.44 -30.04 -10.13
C HIS A 777 26.42 -29.74 -8.63
N MET A 778 25.75 -30.57 -7.82
CA MET A 778 25.65 -30.34 -6.38
C MET A 778 26.96 -30.70 -5.69
N GLY A 779 27.50 -29.71 -4.98
CA GLY A 779 28.71 -29.85 -4.18
C GLY A 779 28.61 -29.04 -2.91
N ALA A 780 29.19 -29.54 -1.82
CA ALA A 780 29.49 -28.72 -0.66
C ALA A 780 30.90 -28.19 -0.86
N ILE A 781 31.01 -26.94 -1.30
CA ILE A 781 32.28 -26.30 -1.62
C ILE A 781 32.67 -25.33 -0.51
N GLU A 782 33.98 -25.16 -0.35
CA GLU A 782 34.53 -24.15 0.54
C GLU A 782 34.65 -22.83 -0.25
N VAL A 783 34.04 -21.77 0.28
CA VAL A 783 34.08 -20.41 -0.25
C VAL A 783 34.83 -19.48 0.71
N ASP A 784 35.34 -18.36 0.21
CA ASP A 784 36.17 -17.45 0.99
C ASP A 784 35.41 -16.73 2.11
N ASP A 785 34.08 -16.58 1.97
CA ASP A 785 33.24 -15.83 2.88
C ASP A 785 32.32 -16.73 3.74
N ARG A 786 32.14 -16.33 5.00
CA ARG A 786 31.24 -17.03 5.94
C ARG A 786 29.87 -16.37 5.93
N ALA A 787 28.83 -17.16 5.71
CA ALA A 787 27.43 -16.73 5.85
C ALA A 787 26.54 -17.90 6.24
N GLN A 788 25.37 -17.60 6.82
CA GLN A 788 24.36 -18.60 7.13
C GLN A 788 23.35 -18.73 6.00
N VAL A 789 22.88 -17.61 5.46
CA VAL A 789 21.92 -17.62 4.35
C VAL A 789 22.62 -17.09 3.11
N ARG A 790 22.40 -17.74 1.97
CA ARG A 790 22.76 -17.24 0.65
C ARG A 790 21.56 -17.42 -0.27
N ALA A 791 21.24 -16.40 -1.02
CA ALA A 791 20.20 -16.39 -2.02
C ALA A 791 20.76 -15.87 -3.35
N HIS A 792 20.32 -16.48 -4.43
CA HIS A 792 20.64 -16.10 -5.80
C HIS A 792 19.34 -16.07 -6.60
N ILE A 793 19.18 -15.01 -7.39
CA ILE A 793 18.11 -14.84 -8.37
C ILE A 793 18.78 -14.44 -9.68
N GLY A 794 18.65 -15.26 -10.72
CA GLY A 794 19.18 -14.97 -12.04
C GLY A 794 18.40 -13.87 -12.77
N ASP A 795 18.86 -13.52 -13.97
CA ASP A 795 18.19 -12.53 -14.81
C ASP A 795 16.79 -13.02 -15.23
N LEU A 796 15.75 -12.36 -14.72
CA LEU A 796 14.36 -12.68 -15.03
C LEU A 796 13.93 -12.16 -16.41
N SER A 797 14.75 -11.33 -17.08
CA SER A 797 14.35 -10.66 -18.33
C SER A 797 14.34 -11.58 -19.56
N GLU A 798 15.10 -12.69 -19.52
CA GLU A 798 15.14 -13.73 -20.56
C GLU A 798 14.63 -15.11 -20.07
N SER A 799 14.20 -15.20 -18.81
CA SER A 799 13.75 -16.44 -18.16
C SER A 799 12.32 -16.84 -18.53
N LEU A 800 12.03 -18.15 -18.49
CA LEU A 800 10.66 -18.70 -18.56
C LEU A 800 9.75 -18.24 -17.41
N LEU A 801 10.33 -17.91 -16.25
CA LEU A 801 9.60 -17.29 -15.14
C LEU A 801 9.10 -15.89 -15.46
N LYS A 802 9.69 -15.19 -16.44
CA LYS A 802 9.35 -13.80 -16.77
C LYS A 802 7.85 -13.58 -16.88
N HIS A 803 7.19 -14.42 -17.68
CA HIS A 803 5.76 -14.28 -17.93
C HIS A 803 4.95 -14.57 -16.67
N TRP A 804 5.33 -15.57 -15.89
CA TRP A 804 4.65 -15.89 -14.63
C TRP A 804 4.81 -14.79 -13.58
N VAL A 805 6.03 -14.31 -13.33
CA VAL A 805 6.29 -13.21 -12.37
C VAL A 805 5.54 -11.95 -12.79
N ASN A 806 5.59 -11.62 -14.08
CA ASN A 806 4.88 -10.48 -14.62
C ASN A 806 3.36 -10.63 -14.50
N ASP A 807 2.83 -11.83 -14.73
CA ASP A 807 1.40 -12.14 -14.55
C ASP A 807 1.00 -12.02 -13.08
N GLN A 808 1.77 -12.53 -12.13
CA GLN A 808 1.48 -12.38 -10.69
C GLN A 808 1.47 -10.91 -10.25
N LEU A 809 2.44 -10.13 -10.72
CA LEU A 809 2.49 -8.69 -10.48
C LEU A 809 1.36 -7.95 -11.19
N TYR A 810 0.95 -8.41 -12.39
CA TYR A 810 -0.24 -7.92 -13.08
C TYR A 810 -1.51 -8.19 -12.27
N GLN A 811 -1.73 -9.40 -11.76
CA GLN A 811 -2.92 -9.74 -10.97
C GLN A 811 -3.03 -8.83 -9.75
N ARG A 812 -1.92 -8.64 -9.02
CA ARG A 812 -1.88 -7.72 -7.87
C ARG A 812 -2.18 -6.27 -8.30
N ALA A 813 -1.55 -5.79 -9.38
CA ALA A 813 -1.80 -4.44 -9.89
C ALA A 813 -3.23 -4.25 -10.44
N ALA A 814 -3.83 -5.30 -11.00
CA ALA A 814 -5.21 -5.33 -11.50
C ALA A 814 -6.21 -5.22 -10.37
N VAL A 815 -6.01 -5.98 -9.27
CA VAL A 815 -6.80 -5.85 -8.03
C VAL A 815 -6.70 -4.44 -7.47
N GLY A 816 -5.49 -3.90 -7.31
CA GLY A 816 -5.31 -2.53 -6.82
C GLY A 816 -5.93 -1.48 -7.76
N SER A 817 -5.80 -1.66 -9.08
CA SER A 817 -6.43 -0.80 -10.09
C SER A 817 -7.96 -0.80 -9.98
N GLN A 818 -8.56 -1.98 -9.85
CA GLN A 818 -9.99 -2.15 -9.65
C GLN A 818 -10.45 -1.52 -8.34
N SER A 819 -9.66 -1.68 -7.27
CA SER A 819 -9.94 -1.11 -5.96
C SER A 819 -10.01 0.42 -6.02
N GLY A 820 -9.05 1.09 -6.67
CA GLY A 820 -9.09 2.54 -6.88
C GLY A 820 -10.29 3.01 -7.71
N ALA A 821 -10.69 2.27 -8.75
CA ALA A 821 -11.91 2.57 -9.51
C ALA A 821 -13.18 2.38 -8.65
N ASN A 822 -13.21 1.35 -7.79
CA ASN A 822 -14.30 1.11 -6.85
C ASN A 822 -14.41 2.24 -5.81
N PHE A 823 -13.29 2.79 -5.35
CA PHE A 823 -13.28 3.96 -4.46
C PHE A 823 -13.92 5.20 -5.12
N LEU A 824 -13.53 5.52 -6.35
CA LEU A 824 -14.15 6.65 -7.08
C LEU A 824 -15.64 6.41 -7.37
N ASN A 825 -16.01 5.16 -7.64
CA ASN A 825 -17.40 4.75 -7.75
C ASN A 825 -18.17 4.93 -6.43
N LEU A 826 -17.56 4.64 -5.28
CA LEU A 826 -18.14 4.89 -3.96
C LEU A 826 -18.45 6.39 -3.78
N LEU A 827 -17.49 7.27 -4.10
CA LEU A 827 -17.69 8.72 -4.06
C LEU A 827 -18.85 9.15 -4.98
N SER A 828 -18.90 8.61 -6.19
CA SER A 828 -19.94 8.97 -7.17
C SER A 828 -21.32 8.43 -6.80
N ARG A 829 -21.41 7.20 -6.29
CA ARG A 829 -22.68 6.52 -6.00
C ARG A 829 -23.25 6.88 -4.63
N GLN A 830 -22.42 6.89 -3.59
CA GLN A 830 -22.88 7.13 -2.22
C GLN A 830 -22.86 8.61 -1.86
N LEU A 831 -21.87 9.36 -2.34
CA LEU A 831 -21.68 10.79 -2.04
C LEU A 831 -22.00 11.71 -3.22
N ARG A 832 -22.48 11.17 -4.35
CA ARG A 832 -22.92 11.95 -5.53
C ARG A 832 -21.88 12.98 -6.01
N VAL A 833 -20.60 12.66 -5.84
CA VAL A 833 -19.52 13.54 -6.31
C VAL A 833 -19.51 13.54 -7.83
N ALA A 834 -19.54 14.73 -8.43
CA ALA A 834 -19.47 14.88 -9.87
C ALA A 834 -18.13 14.30 -10.39
N PRO A 835 -18.11 13.66 -11.58
CA PRO A 835 -16.91 13.00 -12.07
C PRO A 835 -15.64 13.87 -12.07
N GLU A 836 -15.77 15.14 -12.44
CA GLU A 836 -14.69 16.12 -12.46
C GLU A 836 -14.14 16.48 -11.08
N GLN A 837 -14.89 16.23 -10.01
CA GLN A 837 -14.49 16.49 -8.61
C GLN A 837 -14.07 15.21 -7.86
N ALA A 838 -14.30 14.03 -8.42
CA ALA A 838 -14.06 12.77 -7.70
C ALA A 838 -12.58 12.54 -7.40
N THR A 839 -11.69 12.73 -8.39
CA THR A 839 -10.24 12.58 -8.17
C THR A 839 -9.72 13.62 -7.19
N PRO A 840 -9.93 14.94 -7.36
CA PRO A 840 -9.51 15.93 -6.35
C PRO A 840 -10.04 15.64 -4.94
N SER A 841 -11.30 15.21 -4.83
CA SER A 841 -11.90 14.84 -3.53
C SER A 841 -11.23 13.60 -2.93
N ALA A 842 -10.90 12.60 -3.75
CA ALA A 842 -10.17 11.41 -3.33
C ALA A 842 -8.80 11.78 -2.75
N GLU A 843 -8.07 12.70 -3.39
CA GLU A 843 -6.75 13.14 -2.91
C GLU A 843 -6.82 13.81 -1.53
N LEU A 844 -7.81 14.67 -1.30
CA LEU A 844 -8.03 15.33 -0.01
C LEU A 844 -8.37 14.33 1.11
N ILE A 845 -9.16 13.29 0.80
CA ILE A 845 -9.55 12.25 1.75
C ILE A 845 -8.35 11.33 2.06
N LEU A 846 -7.68 10.83 1.03
CA LEU A 846 -6.61 9.84 1.16
C LEU A 846 -5.29 10.47 1.64
N GLY A 847 -5.07 11.77 1.39
CA GLY A 847 -3.83 12.48 1.75
C GLY A 847 -2.74 12.39 0.68
N GLY A 848 -3.08 11.89 -0.51
CA GLY A 848 -2.16 11.78 -1.64
C GLY A 848 -2.89 11.40 -2.94
N PRO A 849 -2.24 11.56 -4.11
CA PRO A 849 -2.81 11.23 -5.40
C PRO A 849 -3.25 9.77 -5.50
N LEU A 850 -4.49 9.54 -5.92
CA LEU A 850 -4.96 8.21 -6.29
C LEU A 850 -4.37 7.84 -7.66
N GLN A 851 -3.65 6.73 -7.72
CA GLN A 851 -3.00 6.25 -8.93
C GLN A 851 -3.47 4.85 -9.31
N CYS A 852 -3.41 4.54 -10.60
CA CYS A 852 -3.71 3.21 -11.11
C CYS A 852 -2.41 2.36 -11.13
N PRO A 853 -2.28 1.28 -10.33
CA PRO A 853 -1.08 0.44 -10.31
C PRO A 853 -0.70 -0.18 -11.67
N LEU A 854 -1.66 -0.35 -12.58
CA LEU A 854 -1.41 -0.76 -13.96
C LEU A 854 -0.77 0.33 -14.86
N GLY A 855 -0.45 1.51 -14.32
CA GLY A 855 0.12 2.63 -15.09
C GLY A 855 -0.89 3.26 -16.06
N GLY A 856 -2.17 3.31 -15.70
CA GLY A 856 -3.24 3.98 -16.43
C GLY A 856 -3.72 5.26 -15.73
N ARG A 857 -4.79 5.87 -16.27
CA ARG A 857 -5.52 6.95 -15.59
C ARG A 857 -6.96 6.52 -15.34
N TYR A 858 -7.55 6.99 -14.26
CA TYR A 858 -8.96 6.76 -13.98
C TYR A 858 -9.83 7.76 -14.76
N GLU A 859 -10.84 7.25 -15.46
CA GLU A 859 -11.79 8.02 -16.24
C GLU A 859 -13.20 7.51 -15.97
N HIS A 860 -14.17 8.43 -15.87
CA HIS A 860 -15.56 8.06 -15.70
C HIS A 860 -16.17 7.71 -17.06
N SER A 861 -16.60 6.44 -17.23
CA SER A 861 -17.22 5.95 -18.46
C SER A 861 -18.69 6.36 -18.52
N PRO A 862 -19.12 7.21 -19.48
CA PRO A 862 -20.53 7.61 -19.61
C PRO A 862 -21.43 6.46 -20.06
N THR A 863 -20.87 5.47 -20.78
CA THR A 863 -21.62 4.31 -21.28
C THR A 863 -21.91 3.29 -20.19
N HIS A 864 -20.99 3.12 -19.26
CA HIS A 864 -21.11 2.14 -18.17
C HIS A 864 -21.52 2.76 -16.83
N HIS A 865 -21.60 4.09 -16.77
CA HIS A 865 -21.91 4.87 -15.55
C HIS A 865 -21.02 4.50 -14.36
N GLN A 866 -19.72 4.30 -14.61
CA GLN A 866 -18.74 3.92 -13.60
C GLN A 866 -17.33 4.38 -13.96
N TRP A 867 -16.48 4.46 -12.95
CA TRP A 867 -15.05 4.69 -13.11
C TRP A 867 -14.33 3.45 -13.62
N VAL A 868 -13.44 3.67 -14.58
CA VAL A 868 -12.60 2.65 -15.22
C VAL A 868 -11.17 3.17 -15.37
N SER A 869 -10.20 2.28 -15.57
CA SER A 869 -8.85 2.68 -15.98
C SER A 869 -8.72 2.68 -17.49
N THR A 870 -7.93 3.62 -18.03
CA THR A 870 -7.53 3.62 -19.45
C THR A 870 -6.81 2.33 -19.88
N ARG A 871 -6.33 1.51 -18.93
CA ARG A 871 -5.64 0.23 -19.21
C ARG A 871 -6.56 -0.94 -19.50
N TRP A 872 -7.80 -0.91 -19.03
CA TRP A 872 -8.75 -1.99 -19.29
C TRP A 872 -10.04 -1.52 -19.95
N GLY A 873 -10.47 -0.26 -19.78
CA GLY A 873 -11.59 0.39 -20.50
C GLY A 873 -12.98 -0.27 -20.39
N ASN A 874 -13.02 -1.51 -19.90
CA ASN A 874 -14.15 -2.40 -19.75
C ASN A 874 -14.74 -2.25 -18.36
N ARG A 875 -15.44 -3.27 -17.85
CA ARG A 875 -16.06 -3.19 -16.51
C ARG A 875 -15.13 -3.57 -15.36
N THR A 876 -14.20 -4.46 -15.66
CA THR A 876 -13.16 -4.93 -14.74
C THR A 876 -11.84 -5.00 -15.47
N ALA A 877 -10.74 -4.98 -14.72
CA ALA A 877 -9.47 -5.42 -15.26
C ALA A 877 -9.59 -6.85 -15.84
N ALA A 878 -8.82 -7.15 -16.88
CA ALA A 878 -8.84 -8.48 -17.47
C ALA A 878 -8.21 -9.50 -16.51
N ASP A 879 -8.80 -10.67 -16.38
CA ASP A 879 -8.23 -11.77 -15.57
C ASP A 879 -6.91 -12.29 -16.16
N THR A 880 -6.66 -12.02 -17.44
CA THR A 880 -5.41 -12.38 -18.12
C THR A 880 -4.57 -11.14 -18.37
N MET A 881 -3.27 -11.23 -18.08
CA MET A 881 -2.30 -10.17 -18.37
C MET A 881 -2.26 -9.81 -19.86
N PRO A 882 -2.40 -8.52 -20.24
CA PRO A 882 -2.20 -8.04 -21.60
C PRO A 882 -0.76 -8.25 -22.11
N ASP A 883 -0.60 -8.50 -23.42
CA ASP A 883 0.71 -8.76 -24.05
C ASP A 883 1.70 -7.58 -23.90
N ASP A 884 1.20 -6.34 -23.78
CA ASP A 884 2.00 -5.13 -23.66
C ASP A 884 2.28 -4.71 -22.21
N TYR A 885 1.78 -5.44 -21.22
CA TYR A 885 2.01 -5.12 -19.81
C TYR A 885 3.39 -5.60 -19.35
N VAL A 886 4.14 -4.71 -18.70
CA VAL A 886 5.41 -5.03 -18.03
C VAL A 886 5.43 -4.35 -16.67
N ALA A 887 5.44 -5.16 -15.62
CA ALA A 887 5.51 -4.70 -14.24
C ALA A 887 6.78 -3.85 -14.00
N PRO A 888 6.74 -2.81 -13.14
CA PRO A 888 7.86 -1.89 -12.93
C PRO A 888 9.20 -2.58 -12.63
N ILE A 889 9.22 -3.57 -11.73
CA ILE A 889 10.44 -4.31 -11.36
C ILE A 889 11.09 -5.03 -12.55
N MET A 890 10.27 -5.52 -13.49
CA MET A 890 10.74 -6.25 -14.68
C MET A 890 11.44 -5.34 -15.69
N GLN A 891 11.25 -4.02 -15.60
CA GLN A 891 11.88 -3.07 -16.51
C GLN A 891 13.37 -2.91 -16.21
N TRP A 892 13.77 -3.03 -14.93
CA TRP A 892 15.13 -2.72 -14.48
C TRP A 892 15.88 -3.89 -13.84
N PHE A 893 15.22 -4.86 -13.21
CA PHE A 893 15.92 -5.95 -12.51
C PHE A 893 16.61 -6.92 -13.48
N ARG A 894 17.89 -7.23 -13.25
CA ARG A 894 18.71 -8.16 -14.07
C ARG A 894 19.38 -9.28 -13.27
N GLY A 895 18.97 -9.46 -12.02
CA GLY A 895 19.48 -10.50 -11.13
C GLY A 895 19.95 -9.93 -9.79
N ALA A 896 20.05 -10.81 -8.79
CA ALA A 896 20.54 -10.45 -7.48
C ALA A 896 21.19 -11.63 -6.75
N ASP A 897 22.21 -11.31 -5.96
CA ASP A 897 22.82 -12.19 -4.97
C ASP A 897 22.68 -11.54 -3.60
N ALA A 898 22.27 -12.32 -2.59
CA ALA A 898 22.16 -11.84 -1.23
C ALA A 898 22.76 -12.85 -0.24
N LYS A 899 23.39 -12.34 0.81
CA LYS A 899 23.98 -13.13 1.89
C LYS A 899 23.58 -12.54 3.23
N LEU A 900 23.27 -13.40 4.20
CA LEU A 900 23.03 -13.00 5.59
C LEU A 900 23.99 -13.75 6.49
N THR A 901 24.70 -12.99 7.31
CA THR A 901 25.65 -13.49 8.29
C THR A 901 25.32 -12.97 9.67
N GLN A 902 25.01 -13.87 10.60
CA GLN A 902 24.78 -13.55 12.00
C GLN A 902 26.02 -13.96 12.81
N TYR A 903 26.79 -12.97 13.25
CA TYR A 903 27.89 -13.15 14.20
C TYR A 903 27.36 -13.06 15.64
N ASP A 904 28.24 -13.30 16.62
CA ASP A 904 27.88 -13.22 18.03
C ASP A 904 27.52 -11.79 18.46
N ASP A 905 28.06 -10.79 17.77
CA ASP A 905 27.96 -9.37 18.10
C ASP A 905 27.38 -8.51 16.97
N ARG A 906 26.99 -9.07 15.82
CA ARG A 906 26.40 -8.30 14.70
C ARG A 906 25.63 -9.17 13.71
N VAL A 907 24.74 -8.55 12.93
CA VAL A 907 24.14 -9.15 11.73
C VAL A 907 24.51 -8.33 10.52
N VAL A 908 24.94 -9.00 9.45
CA VAL A 908 25.36 -8.40 8.19
C VAL A 908 24.50 -8.98 7.06
N VAL A 909 24.01 -8.10 6.20
CA VAL A 909 23.34 -8.44 4.94
C VAL A 909 24.12 -7.80 3.79
N ASP A 910 24.67 -8.64 2.92
CA ASP A 910 25.31 -8.21 1.68
C ASP A 910 24.38 -8.54 0.52
N ALA A 911 24.02 -7.54 -0.27
CA ALA A 911 23.21 -7.72 -1.48
C ALA A 911 23.88 -7.08 -2.68
N VAL A 912 23.93 -7.80 -3.80
CA VAL A 912 24.38 -7.32 -5.09
C VAL A 912 23.20 -7.43 -6.03
N VAL A 913 22.82 -6.33 -6.69
CA VAL A 913 21.71 -6.29 -7.63
C VAL A 913 22.20 -5.68 -8.93
N ASP A 914 21.97 -6.39 -10.03
CA ASP A 914 22.24 -5.88 -11.36
C ASP A 914 20.97 -5.19 -11.89
N VAL A 915 21.14 -3.96 -12.37
CA VAL A 915 20.04 -3.10 -12.79
C VAL A 915 20.29 -2.50 -14.18
N ALA A 916 19.24 -2.48 -14.99
CA ALA A 916 19.20 -1.74 -16.24
C ALA A 916 18.63 -0.33 -15.99
N ARG A 917 19.37 0.70 -16.41
CA ARG A 917 18.93 2.10 -16.39
C ARG A 917 18.02 2.38 -17.59
N GLN A 918 17.03 3.27 -17.42
CA GLN A 918 16.10 3.66 -18.49
C GLN A 918 16.61 4.82 -19.34
#